data_AF-A0A812UI16-F1
#
_entry.id   AF-A0A812UI16-F1
#
_cell.length_a   1.000
_cell.length_b   1.000
_cell.length_c   1.000
_cell.angle_alpha   90.00
_cell.angle_beta   90.00
_cell.angle_gamma   90.00
#
_symmetry.space_group_name_H-M   'P 1'
#
loop_
_entity.id
_entity.type
_entity.pdbx_description
1 polymer ?
#
loop_
_entity_poly.entity_id
_entity_poly.type
_entity_poly.pdbx_seq_one_letter_code
_entity_poly.pdbx_strand_id
1 'polypeptide(L)'
;MVWYSYGNALNALSLAISSLAYNRDTFADSIALQQNQMYQEKNYHITWIASVREEMRDFLTIFVGKLQNTGVLNTLLFGISTAFLCEGELDSEAPESLVYAYYGSLIVSMLYFGCSILFCFIGVSSAYAESKKFLLKFVPDVHDAYNFDYISQLLEWEGKGEAFRVPFAMESSRVAEKKERQRRATAATQKDADPDDFYERFDGMMRDFNEPTKLDHLHKGGTNTRFWGVSPTSEQCDEEMADTHESSFYEVIGRYNLLWEPCSLASHDSMMLGVFALCQSFAYFLIGRHMDRSLRDRLAMYTTMTIAGLAFAGRLSRLLTVQSEQSKPEIKNREEKHEDCLDRAHKLKHWILKLLMLLGPAMVTSGVFLSDEMLLLAGYVLHGSLHGYLAFFLVRSFPSLPKQKGLPPPREEKLRRLAGKGYGSRKAESEPGLQAQARESPEPLLRQLLFESEKKSVRTTIFMKRLLLKSHIMACLPWAWLTVGALQAVAVEADAGSEVGVTEVNVTWASHAFFSARSMTCLQGGQVWLASDDGVFQLTRGQDGGGVESTDCPALPLDEKVQDVSTLCSEFGCWPAVLGASGRLYSCNPNSDGAMTPFKELSGISGFALAAGEGFYVRKNSSILHFPSRKSVARPLSGLVGFDVLLNAGGEHLFLFSAGEAASIQVRRPPDGELRKWALPAQLPRLRAACALTPSTVLAAMQDPSSEDHPRLFRFHLD
;
A
#
# COMPACT_ATOMS: atom_id res chain seq x y z
N MET A 1 -53.29 -82.84 55.75
CA MET A 1 -51.88 -82.41 55.66
C MET A 1 -51.32 -82.51 54.24
N VAL A 2 -51.45 -83.65 53.54
CA VAL A 2 -50.87 -83.85 52.19
C VAL A 2 -51.33 -82.82 51.15
N TRP A 3 -52.62 -82.49 51.11
CA TRP A 3 -53.18 -81.49 50.18
C TRP A 3 -52.66 -80.05 50.38
N TYR A 4 -52.33 -79.69 51.63
CA TYR A 4 -51.79 -78.36 51.95
C TYR A 4 -50.33 -78.21 51.49
N SER A 5 -49.55 -79.28 51.62
CA SER A 5 -48.18 -79.35 51.10
C SER A 5 -48.16 -79.26 49.57
N TYR A 6 -49.09 -79.94 48.90
CA TYR A 6 -49.21 -79.91 47.44
C TYR A 6 -49.63 -78.52 46.93
N GLY A 7 -50.59 -77.86 47.59
CA GLY A 7 -50.98 -76.49 47.27
C GLY A 7 -49.84 -75.48 47.43
N ASN A 8 -49.04 -75.60 48.49
CA ASN A 8 -47.86 -74.75 48.69
C ASN A 8 -46.76 -75.01 47.65
N ALA A 9 -46.55 -76.26 47.25
CA ALA A 9 -45.60 -76.61 46.20
C ALA A 9 -46.01 -76.06 44.83
N LEU A 10 -47.30 -76.13 44.48
CA LEU A 10 -47.82 -75.55 43.23
C LEU A 10 -47.75 -74.01 43.24
N ASN A 11 -48.05 -73.37 44.36
CA ASN A 11 -47.91 -71.91 44.50
C ASN A 11 -46.44 -71.48 44.41
N ALA A 12 -45.52 -72.24 45.04
CA ALA A 12 -44.08 -71.98 44.94
C ALA A 12 -43.57 -72.17 43.50
N LEU A 13 -44.04 -73.20 42.79
CA LEU A 13 -43.72 -73.42 41.38
C LEU A 13 -44.27 -72.29 40.50
N SER A 14 -45.53 -71.87 40.72
CA SER A 14 -46.13 -70.75 39.99
C SER A 14 -45.37 -69.45 40.23
N LEU A 15 -44.94 -69.18 41.48
CA LEU A 15 -44.12 -68.02 41.81
C LEU A 15 -42.74 -68.10 41.16
N ALA A 16 -42.11 -69.29 41.13
CA ALA A 16 -40.82 -69.50 40.47
C ALA A 16 -40.92 -69.27 38.95
N ILE A 17 -41.97 -69.80 38.30
CA ILE A 17 -42.23 -69.59 36.87
C ILE A 17 -42.50 -68.11 36.58
N SER A 18 -43.36 -67.45 37.36
CA SER A 18 -43.65 -66.03 37.19
C SER A 18 -42.41 -65.15 37.43
N SER A 19 -41.57 -65.48 38.41
CA SER A 19 -40.30 -64.78 38.63
C SER A 19 -39.30 -65.00 37.50
N LEU A 20 -39.25 -66.19 36.92
CA LEU A 20 -38.40 -66.49 35.77
C LEU A 20 -38.87 -65.75 34.52
N ALA A 21 -40.19 -65.72 34.27
CA ALA A 21 -40.78 -64.95 33.18
C ALA A 21 -40.51 -63.45 33.35
N TYR A 22 -40.72 -62.90 34.56
CA TYR A 22 -40.42 -61.49 34.86
C TYR A 22 -38.94 -61.14 34.63
N ASN A 23 -38.02 -62.02 35.06
CA ASN A 23 -36.58 -61.80 34.87
C ASN A 23 -36.18 -61.87 33.39
N ARG A 24 -36.74 -62.82 32.63
CA ARG A 24 -36.53 -62.92 31.19
C ARG A 24 -37.00 -61.65 30.48
N ASP A 25 -38.21 -61.19 30.79
CA ASP A 25 -38.81 -60.04 30.12
C ASP A 25 -38.09 -58.74 30.52
N THR A 26 -37.74 -58.57 31.80
CA THR A 26 -36.94 -57.41 32.27
C THR A 26 -35.53 -57.39 31.68
N PHE A 27 -34.90 -58.56 31.49
CA PHE A 27 -33.61 -58.68 30.83
C PHE A 27 -33.71 -58.28 29.35
N ALA A 28 -34.73 -58.76 28.64
CA ALA A 28 -35.00 -58.39 27.25
C ALA A 28 -35.23 -56.87 27.11
N ASP A 29 -36.03 -56.27 28.00
CA ASP A 29 -36.30 -54.82 28.00
C ASP A 29 -35.05 -53.99 28.32
N SER A 30 -34.22 -54.45 29.27
CA SER A 30 -32.96 -53.75 29.63
C SER A 30 -31.98 -53.77 28.46
N ILE A 31 -31.84 -54.90 27.77
CA ILE A 31 -31.03 -55.01 26.56
C ILE A 31 -31.58 -54.10 25.46
N ALA A 32 -32.89 -54.12 25.22
CA ALA A 32 -33.52 -53.29 24.20
C ALA A 32 -33.31 -51.78 24.47
N LEU A 33 -33.45 -51.34 25.73
CA LEU A 33 -33.21 -49.95 26.12
C LEU A 33 -31.74 -49.54 25.90
N GLN A 34 -30.80 -50.40 26.27
CA GLN A 34 -29.37 -50.11 26.11
C GLN A 34 -28.97 -50.11 24.62
N GLN A 35 -29.49 -51.06 23.83
CA GLN A 35 -29.32 -51.05 22.38
C GLN A 35 -29.84 -49.73 21.79
N ASN A 36 -31.03 -49.29 22.19
CA ASN A 36 -31.59 -48.01 21.75
C ASN A 36 -30.72 -46.81 22.15
N GLN A 37 -30.18 -46.78 23.38
CA GLN A 37 -29.24 -45.73 23.81
C GLN A 37 -27.97 -45.73 22.96
N MET A 38 -27.38 -46.90 22.72
CA MET A 38 -26.19 -47.02 21.86
C MET A 38 -26.47 -46.61 20.42
N TYR A 39 -27.65 -46.94 19.86
CA TYR A 39 -28.08 -46.47 18.56
C TYR A 39 -28.27 -44.95 18.52
N GLN A 40 -28.85 -44.36 19.56
CA GLN A 40 -29.00 -42.91 19.67
C GLN A 40 -27.64 -42.20 19.74
N GLU A 41 -26.69 -42.71 20.53
CA GLU A 41 -25.32 -42.21 20.58
C GLU A 41 -24.63 -42.30 19.23
N LYS A 42 -24.75 -43.46 18.54
CA LYS A 42 -24.19 -43.65 17.20
C LYS A 42 -24.79 -42.66 16.20
N ASN A 43 -26.12 -42.52 16.20
CA ASN A 43 -26.82 -41.58 15.32
C ASN A 43 -26.43 -40.13 15.63
N TYR A 44 -26.24 -39.79 16.90
CA TYR A 44 -25.73 -38.49 17.32
C TYR A 44 -24.34 -38.23 16.74
N HIS A 45 -23.40 -39.19 16.87
CA HIS A 45 -22.05 -39.04 16.32
C HIS A 45 -22.03 -38.95 14.78
N ILE A 46 -22.83 -39.76 14.09
CA ILE A 46 -22.96 -39.70 12.63
C ILE A 46 -23.48 -38.33 12.21
N THR A 47 -24.53 -37.83 12.88
CA THR A 47 -25.13 -36.53 12.59
C THR A 47 -24.13 -35.41 12.87
N TRP A 48 -23.42 -35.48 13.99
CA TRP A 48 -22.39 -34.49 14.34
C TRP A 48 -21.25 -34.45 13.31
N ILE A 49 -20.71 -35.61 12.91
CA ILE A 49 -19.69 -35.70 11.86
C ILE A 49 -20.20 -35.12 10.54
N ALA A 50 -21.44 -35.43 10.16
CA ALA A 50 -22.06 -34.91 8.95
C ALA A 50 -22.17 -33.38 9.00
N SER A 51 -22.61 -32.81 10.14
CA SER A 51 -22.66 -31.36 10.34
C SER A 51 -21.28 -30.71 10.23
N VAL A 52 -20.24 -31.28 10.85
CA VAL A 52 -18.87 -30.76 10.77
C VAL A 52 -18.33 -30.78 9.34
N ARG A 53 -18.63 -31.83 8.57
CA ARG A 53 -18.25 -31.91 7.16
C ARG A 53 -18.94 -30.83 6.33
N GLU A 54 -20.21 -30.56 6.60
CA GLU A 54 -20.97 -29.51 5.91
C GLU A 54 -20.44 -28.12 6.26
N GLU A 55 -20.22 -27.84 7.55
CA GLU A 55 -19.64 -26.57 8.00
C GLU A 55 -18.27 -26.31 7.37
N MET A 56 -17.39 -27.32 7.33
CA MET A 56 -16.08 -27.19 6.70
C MET A 56 -16.19 -26.93 5.19
N ARG A 57 -17.19 -27.53 4.52
CA ARG A 57 -17.46 -27.27 3.11
C ARG A 57 -17.98 -25.85 2.89
N ASP A 58 -18.86 -25.37 3.77
CA ASP A 58 -19.40 -24.01 3.70
C ASP A 58 -18.29 -22.98 3.91
N PHE A 59 -17.43 -23.16 4.92
CA PHE A 59 -16.28 -22.29 5.13
C PHE A 59 -15.33 -22.27 3.94
N LEU A 60 -15.00 -23.44 3.39
CA LEU A 60 -14.19 -23.53 2.18
C LEU A 60 -14.85 -22.79 1.01
N THR A 61 -16.15 -22.99 0.80
CA THR A 61 -16.91 -22.39 -0.31
C THR A 61 -16.97 -20.87 -0.18
N ILE A 62 -17.24 -20.35 1.01
CA ILE A 62 -17.24 -18.90 1.29
C ILE A 62 -15.85 -18.31 1.07
N PHE A 63 -14.81 -18.93 1.62
CA PHE A 63 -13.44 -18.42 1.52
C PHE A 63 -12.90 -18.48 0.09
N VAL A 64 -13.04 -19.62 -0.58
CA VAL A 64 -12.62 -19.80 -1.98
C VAL A 64 -13.42 -18.87 -2.89
N GLY A 65 -14.73 -18.74 -2.68
CA GLY A 65 -15.57 -17.80 -3.43
C GLY A 65 -15.08 -16.35 -3.27
N LYS A 66 -14.74 -15.92 -2.05
CA LYS A 66 -14.15 -14.59 -1.79
C LYS A 66 -12.83 -14.38 -2.53
N LEU A 67 -11.91 -15.35 -2.47
CA LEU A 67 -10.62 -15.26 -3.16
C LEU A 67 -10.75 -15.33 -4.68
N GLN A 68 -11.64 -16.16 -5.22
CA GLN A 68 -11.91 -16.27 -6.65
C GLN A 68 -12.51 -14.97 -7.19
N ASN A 69 -13.51 -14.40 -6.51
CA ASN A 69 -14.08 -13.11 -6.88
C ASN A 69 -13.02 -11.99 -6.88
N THR A 70 -12.15 -11.98 -5.86
CA THR A 70 -11.01 -11.06 -5.79
C THR A 70 -10.05 -11.29 -6.96
N GLY A 71 -9.72 -12.55 -7.28
CA GLY A 71 -8.84 -12.92 -8.38
C GLY A 71 -9.40 -12.52 -9.76
N VAL A 72 -10.70 -12.68 -9.99
CA VAL A 72 -11.39 -12.23 -11.21
C VAL A 72 -11.31 -10.71 -11.34
N LEU A 73 -11.62 -9.97 -10.28
CA LEU A 73 -11.52 -8.51 -10.28
C LEU A 73 -10.09 -8.04 -10.57
N ASN A 74 -9.09 -8.64 -9.93
CA ASN A 74 -7.68 -8.33 -10.18
C ASN A 74 -7.26 -8.62 -11.61
N THR A 75 -7.74 -9.71 -12.20
CA THR A 75 -7.43 -10.08 -13.59
C THR A 75 -8.02 -9.06 -14.57
N LEU A 76 -9.25 -8.59 -14.31
CA LEU A 76 -9.87 -7.51 -15.08
C LEU A 76 -9.04 -6.22 -14.98
N LEU A 77 -8.66 -5.80 -13.76
CA LEU A 77 -7.88 -4.60 -13.54
C LEU A 77 -6.48 -4.70 -14.15
N PHE A 78 -5.84 -5.87 -14.07
CA PHE A 78 -4.58 -6.14 -14.74
C PHE A 78 -4.71 -6.02 -16.27
N GLY A 79 -5.81 -6.52 -16.84
CA GLY A 79 -6.14 -6.37 -18.26
C GLY A 79 -6.33 -4.91 -18.67
N ILE A 80 -7.03 -4.12 -17.86
CA ILE A 80 -7.18 -2.67 -18.07
C ILE A 80 -5.80 -1.99 -18.06
N SER A 81 -4.98 -2.23 -17.03
CA SER A 81 -3.62 -1.69 -16.98
C SER A 81 -2.80 -2.07 -18.22
N THR A 82 -2.89 -3.34 -18.65
CA THR A 82 -2.18 -3.83 -19.84
C THR A 82 -2.66 -3.14 -21.12
N ALA A 83 -3.97 -2.93 -21.29
CA ALA A 83 -4.51 -2.20 -22.44
C ALA A 83 -4.00 -0.76 -22.48
N PHE A 84 -3.96 -0.07 -21.33
CA PHE A 84 -3.36 1.27 -21.25
C PHE A 84 -1.85 1.26 -21.53
N LEU A 85 -1.11 0.21 -21.15
CA LEU A 85 0.29 0.09 -21.50
C LEU A 85 0.51 -0.01 -23.02
N CYS A 86 -0.37 -0.72 -23.72
CA CYS A 86 -0.21 -1.02 -25.14
C CYS A 86 -0.82 0.05 -26.06
N GLU A 87 -1.95 0.65 -25.66
CA GLU A 87 -2.72 1.58 -26.50
C GLU A 87 -2.70 3.03 -25.97
N GLY A 88 -2.29 3.24 -24.71
CA GLY A 88 -2.27 4.55 -24.05
C GLY A 88 -1.07 5.39 -24.45
N GLU A 89 -1.04 5.86 -25.71
CA GLU A 89 -0.01 6.80 -26.16
C GLU A 89 -0.33 8.22 -25.66
N LEU A 90 0.69 8.88 -25.11
CA LEU A 90 0.65 10.29 -24.73
C LEU A 90 1.00 11.16 -25.94
N ASP A 91 0.40 12.35 -26.03
CA ASP A 91 0.71 13.29 -27.10
C ASP A 91 2.22 13.61 -27.11
N SER A 92 2.81 13.75 -28.30
CA SER A 92 4.25 14.01 -28.47
C SER A 92 4.71 15.32 -27.84
N GLU A 93 3.78 16.20 -27.49
CA GLU A 93 4.03 17.47 -26.79
C GLU A 93 4.12 17.31 -25.26
N ALA A 94 3.79 16.13 -24.72
CA ALA A 94 3.87 15.86 -23.30
C ALA A 94 5.34 15.82 -22.83
N PRO A 95 5.70 16.46 -21.71
CA PRO A 95 7.04 16.39 -21.15
C PRO A 95 7.46 14.94 -20.90
N GLU A 96 8.69 14.58 -21.27
CA GLU A 96 9.19 13.20 -21.11
C GLU A 96 9.08 12.70 -19.66
N SER A 97 9.32 13.59 -18.69
CA SER A 97 9.18 13.29 -17.25
C SER A 97 7.77 12.81 -16.88
N LEU A 98 6.73 13.37 -17.50
CA LEU A 98 5.35 12.93 -17.32
C LEU A 98 5.09 11.57 -17.98
N VAL A 99 5.65 11.36 -19.18
CA VAL A 99 5.56 10.09 -19.91
C VAL A 99 6.18 8.96 -19.09
N TYR A 100 7.37 9.18 -18.54
CA TYR A 100 8.02 8.17 -17.72
C TYR A 100 7.28 7.90 -16.39
N ALA A 101 6.72 8.93 -15.74
CA ALA A 101 5.90 8.76 -14.54
C ALA A 101 4.61 7.97 -14.84
N TYR A 102 3.99 8.21 -16.00
CA TYR A 102 2.84 7.45 -16.48
C TYR A 102 3.15 5.96 -16.64
N TYR A 103 4.18 5.60 -17.43
CA TYR A 103 4.54 4.20 -17.63
C TYR A 103 5.07 3.53 -16.36
N GLY A 104 5.86 4.25 -15.55
CA GLY A 104 6.39 3.75 -14.28
C GLY A 104 5.28 3.35 -13.30
N SER A 105 4.29 4.23 -13.10
CA SER A 105 3.13 3.93 -12.24
C SER A 105 2.28 2.77 -12.76
N LEU A 106 2.18 2.62 -14.09
CA LEU A 106 1.39 1.57 -14.70
C LEU A 106 2.05 0.18 -14.56
N ILE A 107 3.38 0.11 -14.75
CA ILE A 107 4.16 -1.11 -14.48
C ILE A 107 4.04 -1.52 -13.00
N VAL A 108 4.15 -0.54 -12.09
CA VAL A 108 3.99 -0.78 -10.65
C VAL A 108 2.60 -1.33 -10.33
N SER A 109 1.56 -0.79 -10.97
CA SER A 109 0.18 -1.30 -10.84
C SER A 109 0.07 -2.78 -11.27
N MET A 110 0.61 -3.12 -12.44
CA MET A 110 0.61 -4.49 -12.96
C MET A 110 1.33 -5.47 -12.03
N LEU A 111 2.48 -5.06 -11.45
CA LEU A 111 3.21 -5.88 -10.49
C LEU A 111 2.36 -6.20 -9.25
N TYR A 112 1.67 -5.21 -8.69
CA TYR A 112 0.82 -5.41 -7.52
C TYR A 112 -0.41 -6.28 -7.82
N PHE A 113 -1.05 -6.09 -8.98
CA PHE A 113 -2.15 -6.97 -9.41
C PHE A 113 -1.67 -8.41 -9.63
N GLY A 114 -0.51 -8.60 -10.25
CA GLY A 114 0.11 -9.92 -10.41
C GLY A 114 0.38 -10.61 -9.06
N CYS A 115 0.92 -9.88 -8.08
CA CYS A 115 1.10 -10.39 -6.72
C CYS A 115 -0.24 -10.75 -6.05
N SER A 116 -1.26 -9.90 -6.21
CA SER A 116 -2.59 -10.13 -5.67
C SER A 116 -3.22 -11.43 -6.22
N ILE A 117 -3.17 -11.62 -7.55
CA ILE A 117 -3.64 -12.85 -8.21
C ILE A 117 -2.89 -14.08 -7.70
N LEU A 118 -1.56 -13.98 -7.56
CA LEU A 118 -0.75 -15.08 -7.04
C LEU A 118 -1.13 -15.46 -5.60
N PHE A 119 -1.42 -14.47 -4.74
CA PHE A 119 -1.90 -14.73 -3.38
C PHE A 119 -3.30 -15.35 -3.35
N CYS A 120 -4.20 -14.97 -4.26
CA CYS A 120 -5.47 -15.68 -4.46
C CYS A 120 -5.23 -17.17 -4.78
N PHE A 121 -4.35 -17.48 -5.74
CA PHE A 121 -4.05 -18.86 -6.12
C PHE A 121 -3.43 -19.67 -4.97
N ILE A 122 -2.47 -19.09 -4.24
CA ILE A 122 -1.86 -19.74 -3.08
C ILE A 122 -2.90 -19.97 -1.98
N GLY A 123 -3.75 -18.97 -1.71
CA GLY A 123 -4.81 -19.06 -0.70
C GLY A 123 -5.83 -20.14 -1.04
N VAL A 124 -6.33 -20.19 -2.28
CA VAL A 124 -7.25 -21.22 -2.75
C VAL A 124 -6.62 -22.61 -2.68
N SER A 125 -5.39 -22.76 -3.18
CA SER A 125 -4.67 -24.04 -3.16
C SER A 125 -4.41 -24.53 -1.73
N SER A 126 -4.05 -23.61 -0.81
CA SER A 126 -3.85 -23.91 0.59
C SER A 126 -5.17 -24.31 1.27
N ALA A 127 -6.26 -23.60 0.98
CA ALA A 127 -7.58 -23.92 1.52
C ALA A 127 -8.05 -25.31 1.10
N TYR A 128 -7.93 -25.67 -0.18
CA TYR A 128 -8.25 -27.02 -0.67
C TYR A 128 -7.35 -28.10 -0.04
N ALA A 129 -6.05 -27.87 0.04
CA ALA A 129 -5.11 -28.86 0.60
C ALA A 129 -5.36 -29.13 2.09
N GLU A 130 -5.57 -28.07 2.88
CA GLU A 130 -5.84 -28.18 4.32
C GLU A 130 -7.24 -28.76 4.57
N SER A 131 -8.27 -28.32 3.84
CA SER A 131 -9.63 -28.88 3.97
C SER A 131 -9.67 -30.36 3.60
N LYS A 132 -8.97 -30.78 2.54
CA LYS A 132 -8.85 -32.21 2.19
C LYS A 132 -8.16 -33.00 3.30
N LYS A 133 -7.08 -32.47 3.87
CA LYS A 133 -6.35 -33.11 4.96
C LYS A 133 -7.22 -33.23 6.22
N PHE A 134 -7.98 -32.19 6.55
CA PHE A 134 -8.96 -32.18 7.62
C PHE A 134 -10.01 -33.27 7.41
N LEU A 135 -10.68 -33.27 6.25
CA LEU A 135 -11.73 -34.24 5.94
C LEU A 135 -11.23 -35.69 5.90
N LEU A 136 -10.00 -35.94 5.43
CA LEU A 136 -9.46 -37.30 5.36
C LEU A 136 -8.93 -37.83 6.70
N LYS A 137 -8.38 -36.97 7.56
CA LYS A 137 -7.73 -37.39 8.82
C LYS A 137 -8.64 -37.26 10.05
N PHE A 138 -9.44 -36.20 10.11
CA PHE A 138 -10.30 -35.90 11.26
C PHE A 138 -11.69 -36.53 11.15
N VAL A 139 -12.18 -36.67 9.91
CA VAL A 139 -13.43 -37.37 9.60
C VAL A 139 -13.11 -38.72 8.96
N PRO A 140 -12.44 -39.67 9.66
CA PRO A 140 -12.36 -41.02 9.13
C PRO A 140 -13.78 -41.60 9.05
N ASP A 141 -13.97 -42.60 8.20
CA ASP A 141 -15.14 -43.48 8.27
C ASP A 141 -15.06 -44.26 9.58
N VAL A 142 -15.46 -43.61 10.68
CA VAL A 142 -15.61 -44.21 12.01
C VAL A 142 -16.60 -45.39 11.94
N HIS A 143 -17.35 -45.52 10.85
CA HIS A 143 -18.15 -46.69 10.51
C HIS A 143 -17.35 -48.01 10.49
N ASP A 144 -16.09 -48.01 10.05
CA ASP A 144 -15.28 -49.24 9.96
C ASP A 144 -14.67 -49.65 11.32
N ALA A 145 -14.46 -48.68 12.22
CA ALA A 145 -14.00 -48.94 13.59
C ALA A 145 -15.17 -49.16 14.58
N TYR A 146 -16.39 -48.78 14.22
CA TYR A 146 -17.63 -49.06 14.97
C TYR A 146 -18.09 -50.50 14.76
N ASN A 147 -17.19 -51.46 15.01
CA ASN A 147 -17.52 -52.87 15.03
C ASN A 147 -18.17 -53.18 16.40
N PHE A 148 -19.42 -52.76 16.59
CA PHE A 148 -20.23 -53.25 17.70
C PHE A 148 -20.49 -54.73 17.46
N ASP A 149 -19.60 -55.57 17.97
CA ASP A 149 -19.88 -56.99 18.08
C ASP A 149 -20.90 -57.16 19.22
N TYR A 150 -22.17 -57.01 18.88
CA TYR A 150 -23.29 -57.22 19.80
C TYR A 150 -23.22 -58.59 20.45
N ILE A 151 -22.64 -59.59 19.78
CA ILE A 151 -22.49 -60.94 20.32
C ILE A 151 -21.41 -60.95 21.39
N SER A 152 -20.28 -60.27 21.20
CA SER A 152 -19.23 -60.21 22.23
C SER A 152 -19.69 -59.48 23.50
N GLN A 153 -20.45 -58.39 23.36
CA GLN A 153 -20.99 -57.64 24.51
C GLN A 153 -22.11 -58.41 25.22
N LEU A 154 -22.97 -59.13 24.47
CA LEU A 154 -23.99 -60.01 25.03
C LEU A 154 -23.34 -61.18 25.80
N LEU A 155 -22.29 -61.81 25.24
CA LEU A 155 -21.54 -62.89 25.88
C LEU A 155 -20.83 -62.42 27.16
N GLU A 156 -20.30 -61.19 27.17
CA GLU A 156 -19.73 -60.60 28.39
C GLU A 156 -20.79 -60.38 29.48
N TRP A 157 -22.04 -60.13 29.09
CA TRP A 157 -23.17 -59.93 29.98
C TRP A 157 -23.81 -61.23 30.46
N GLU A 158 -23.94 -62.25 29.60
CA GLU A 158 -24.36 -63.58 30.02
C GLU A 158 -23.41 -64.17 31.07
N GLY A 159 -22.12 -63.79 31.02
CA GLY A 159 -21.13 -64.14 32.04
C GLY A 159 -21.29 -63.40 33.39
N LYS A 160 -22.06 -62.30 33.43
CA LYS A 160 -22.35 -61.53 34.66
C LYS A 160 -23.71 -61.96 35.19
N GLY A 161 -23.73 -62.85 36.19
CA GLY A 161 -24.94 -63.38 36.85
C GLY A 161 -25.89 -62.33 37.46
N GLU A 162 -25.57 -61.05 37.35
CA GLU A 162 -26.41 -59.89 37.69
C GLU A 162 -27.64 -59.72 36.78
N ALA A 163 -27.66 -60.41 35.63
CA ALA A 163 -28.82 -60.46 34.73
C ALA A 163 -30.07 -61.10 35.38
N PHE A 164 -29.90 -61.95 36.39
CA PHE A 164 -31.00 -62.56 37.13
C PHE A 164 -31.33 -61.77 38.40
N ARG A 165 -32.37 -60.93 38.34
CA ARG A 165 -32.89 -60.22 39.52
C ARG A 165 -33.70 -61.18 40.39
N VAL A 166 -33.02 -61.95 41.24
CA VAL A 166 -33.71 -62.68 42.32
C VAL A 166 -33.83 -61.74 43.52
N PRO A 167 -35.05 -61.42 44.01
CA PRO A 167 -35.26 -60.42 45.06
C PRO A 167 -34.46 -60.62 46.36
N PHE A 168 -33.98 -61.84 46.62
CA PHE A 168 -33.23 -62.20 47.83
C PHE A 168 -31.70 -62.31 47.62
N ALA A 169 -31.22 -62.31 46.37
CA ALA A 169 -29.79 -62.46 46.08
C ALA A 169 -29.04 -61.10 46.00
N MET A 170 -29.73 -60.02 45.67
CA MET A 170 -29.12 -58.68 45.51
C MET A 170 -28.55 -58.10 46.81
N GLU A 171 -29.12 -58.45 47.97
CA GLU A 171 -28.57 -58.02 49.26
C GLU A 171 -27.19 -58.66 49.51
N SER A 172 -27.04 -59.95 49.12
CA SER A 172 -25.79 -60.69 49.32
C SER A 172 -24.66 -60.25 48.39
N SER A 173 -24.97 -59.89 47.13
CA SER A 173 -23.97 -59.38 46.19
C SER A 173 -23.52 -57.97 46.55
N ARG A 174 -24.45 -57.09 46.99
CA ARG A 174 -24.09 -55.75 47.52
C ARG A 174 -23.21 -55.84 48.76
N VAL A 175 -23.46 -56.79 49.66
CA VAL A 175 -22.62 -57.02 50.83
C VAL A 175 -21.24 -57.56 50.41
N ALA A 176 -21.18 -58.47 49.44
CA ALA A 176 -19.92 -58.99 48.91
C ALA A 176 -19.08 -57.92 48.20
N GLU A 177 -19.70 -57.09 47.36
CA GLU A 177 -19.03 -56.01 46.63
C GLU A 177 -18.54 -54.91 47.57
N LYS A 178 -19.33 -54.57 48.61
CA LYS A 178 -18.90 -53.65 49.66
C LYS A 178 -17.71 -54.20 50.46
N LYS A 179 -17.69 -55.50 50.73
CA LYS A 179 -16.57 -56.19 51.40
C LYS A 179 -15.31 -56.24 50.54
N GLU A 180 -15.47 -56.41 49.23
CA GLU A 180 -14.38 -56.41 48.25
C GLU A 180 -13.80 -55.00 48.03
N ARG A 181 -14.64 -53.96 47.91
CA ARG A 181 -14.18 -52.55 47.90
C ARG A 181 -13.41 -52.19 49.17
N GLN A 182 -13.87 -52.67 50.33
CA GLN A 182 -13.20 -52.43 51.61
C GLN A 182 -11.84 -53.16 51.70
N ARG A 183 -11.73 -54.36 51.13
CA ARG A 183 -10.45 -55.09 50.96
C ARG A 183 -9.49 -54.39 50.01
N ARG A 184 -9.97 -53.83 48.90
CA ARG A 184 -9.12 -53.07 47.95
C ARG A 184 -8.64 -51.75 48.54
N ALA A 185 -9.51 -51.04 49.27
CA ALA A 185 -9.13 -49.83 49.99
C ALA A 185 -8.02 -50.10 51.02
N THR A 186 -8.13 -51.19 51.78
CA THR A 186 -7.11 -51.58 52.77
C THR A 186 -5.82 -52.13 52.13
N ALA A 187 -5.91 -52.86 51.02
CA ALA A 187 -4.73 -53.33 50.28
C ALA A 187 -3.95 -52.19 49.62
N ALA A 188 -4.63 -51.14 49.16
CA ALA A 188 -3.99 -49.94 48.61
C ALA A 188 -3.26 -49.12 49.68
N THR A 189 -3.73 -49.12 50.93
CA THR A 189 -3.04 -48.43 52.04
C THR A 189 -1.79 -49.17 52.53
N GLN A 190 -1.68 -50.47 52.25
CA GLN A 190 -0.61 -51.32 52.80
C GLN A 190 0.59 -51.48 51.85
N LYS A 191 0.51 -50.99 50.61
CA LYS A 191 1.55 -51.19 49.58
C LYS A 191 2.54 -50.02 49.42
N ASP A 192 2.26 -48.85 50.03
CA ASP A 192 3.10 -47.65 49.93
C ASP A 192 3.67 -47.18 51.28
N ALA A 193 3.66 -48.03 52.32
CA ALA A 193 4.31 -47.72 53.59
C ALA A 193 5.77 -48.21 53.56
N ASP A 194 6.65 -47.45 52.91
CA ASP A 194 8.09 -47.55 53.11
C ASP A 194 8.42 -46.96 54.50
N PRO A 195 8.99 -47.73 55.46
CA PRO A 195 9.15 -47.30 56.86
C PRO A 195 10.03 -46.05 57.05
N ASP A 196 10.85 -45.70 56.06
CA ASP A 196 11.80 -44.59 56.16
C ASP A 196 11.16 -43.22 55.80
N ASP A 197 10.02 -43.20 55.10
CA ASP A 197 9.34 -41.96 54.69
C ASP A 197 8.45 -41.35 55.81
N PHE A 198 8.17 -42.13 56.86
CA PHE A 198 7.38 -41.68 58.01
C PHE A 198 8.17 -40.76 58.95
N TYR A 199 9.49 -40.96 59.07
CA TYR A 199 10.33 -40.16 59.96
C TYR A 199 10.66 -38.76 59.38
N GLU A 200 10.84 -38.63 58.06
CA GLU A 200 11.06 -37.30 57.45
C GLU A 200 9.79 -36.42 57.47
N ARG A 201 8.61 -37.03 57.34
CA ARG A 201 7.33 -36.31 57.38
C ARG A 201 6.94 -35.86 58.78
N PHE A 202 7.37 -36.58 59.83
CA PHE A 202 7.10 -36.21 61.22
C PHE A 202 8.07 -35.13 61.73
N ASP A 203 9.33 -35.13 61.29
CA ASP A 203 10.31 -34.08 61.64
C ASP A 203 10.02 -32.73 60.95
N GLY A 204 9.44 -32.74 59.75
CA GLY A 204 8.95 -31.53 59.09
C GLY A 204 7.78 -30.88 59.83
N MET A 205 6.88 -31.69 60.39
CA MET A 205 5.68 -31.20 61.08
C MET A 205 5.96 -30.69 62.51
N MET A 206 7.02 -31.19 63.16
CA MET A 206 7.44 -30.72 64.50
C MET A 206 8.28 -29.44 64.46
N ARG A 207 8.81 -29.03 63.29
CA ARG A 207 9.53 -27.74 63.13
C ARG A 207 8.59 -26.52 63.10
N ASP A 208 7.35 -26.70 62.64
CA ASP A 208 6.36 -25.61 62.55
C ASP A 208 5.67 -25.30 63.90
N PHE A 209 5.92 -26.09 64.95
CA PHE A 209 5.33 -25.88 66.28
C PHE A 209 6.20 -25.06 67.26
N ASN A 210 7.38 -24.58 66.83
CA ASN A 210 8.36 -23.95 67.73
C ASN A 210 8.68 -22.47 67.44
N GLU A 211 7.75 -21.71 66.84
CA GLU A 211 7.79 -20.24 66.91
C GLU A 211 6.76 -19.70 67.92
N PRO A 212 7.21 -19.15 69.07
CA PRO A 212 6.35 -18.49 70.02
C PRO A 212 6.28 -17.00 69.68
N THR A 213 5.13 -16.50 69.24
CA THR A 213 4.53 -15.22 69.69
C THR A 213 3.40 -14.76 68.76
N LYS A 214 2.17 -14.83 69.27
CA LYS A 214 1.15 -13.75 69.33
C LYS A 214 -0.23 -14.37 69.49
N LEU A 215 -0.41 -14.99 70.64
CA LEU A 215 -1.70 -15.29 71.23
C LEU A 215 -2.05 -14.12 72.14
N ASP A 216 -2.55 -13.02 71.57
CA ASP A 216 -3.23 -12.00 72.36
C ASP A 216 -4.22 -11.25 71.47
N HIS A 217 -5.42 -11.04 72.01
CA HIS A 217 -6.54 -10.29 71.43
C HIS A 217 -7.56 -11.10 70.60
N LEU A 218 -8.07 -12.16 71.22
CA LEU A 218 -9.41 -12.65 70.95
C LEU A 218 -10.32 -12.24 72.12
N HIS A 219 -10.71 -10.96 72.19
CA HIS A 219 -11.84 -10.54 73.03
C HIS A 219 -12.43 -9.19 72.57
N LYS A 220 -13.65 -9.28 72.02
CA LYS A 220 -14.83 -8.40 72.17
C LYS A 220 -15.46 -8.03 70.84
N GLY A 221 -16.75 -8.34 70.75
CA GLY A 221 -17.60 -8.08 69.59
C GLY A 221 -17.92 -6.59 69.41
N GLY A 222 -18.42 -6.26 68.22
CA GLY A 222 -18.93 -4.94 67.90
C GLY A 222 -18.77 -4.60 66.42
N THR A 223 -19.88 -4.66 65.70
CA THR A 223 -20.27 -3.88 64.50
C THR A 223 -19.19 -3.20 63.63
N ASN A 224 -19.26 -3.48 62.32
CA ASN A 224 -18.90 -2.62 61.17
C ASN A 224 -17.64 -1.76 61.27
N THR A 225 -16.61 -2.07 60.46
CA THR A 225 -16.07 -1.23 59.36
C THR A 225 -14.67 -1.70 58.92
N ARG A 226 -14.43 -1.62 57.60
CA ARG A 226 -13.15 -1.60 56.85
C ARG A 226 -11.85 -1.81 57.65
N PHE A 227 -11.05 -2.84 57.31
CA PHE A 227 -9.75 -2.73 56.62
C PHE A 227 -9.09 -4.11 56.40
N TRP A 228 -8.61 -4.29 55.17
CA TRP A 228 -7.81 -5.30 54.46
C TRP A 228 -6.92 -6.34 55.20
N GLY A 229 -6.80 -7.54 54.60
CA GLY A 229 -5.77 -8.53 54.95
C GLY A 229 -5.64 -9.70 53.96
N VAL A 230 -4.99 -9.42 52.82
CA VAL A 230 -4.23 -10.34 51.93
C VAL A 230 -4.89 -11.67 51.55
N SER A 231 -5.61 -11.67 50.42
CA SER A 231 -5.80 -12.88 49.62
C SER A 231 -4.43 -13.39 49.13
N PRO A 232 -4.20 -14.71 49.07
CA PRO A 232 -3.04 -15.25 48.38
C PRO A 232 -2.99 -14.68 46.96
N THR A 233 -1.81 -14.26 46.53
CA THR A 233 -1.52 -13.73 45.20
C THR A 233 -2.21 -14.59 44.12
N SER A 234 -3.12 -13.99 43.36
CA SER A 234 -3.95 -14.70 42.38
C SER A 234 -3.15 -15.32 41.23
N GLU A 235 -1.87 -14.98 41.07
CA GLU A 235 -1.01 -15.54 40.01
C GLU A 235 -0.80 -17.06 40.15
N GLN A 236 -0.86 -17.64 41.35
CA GLN A 236 -0.65 -19.09 41.52
C GLN A 236 -1.93 -19.94 41.38
N CYS A 237 -3.11 -19.36 41.59
CA CYS A 237 -4.37 -20.07 41.35
C CYS A 237 -4.85 -19.96 39.89
N ASP A 238 -4.41 -18.92 39.16
CA ASP A 238 -4.75 -18.74 37.75
C ASP A 238 -3.92 -19.66 36.83
N GLU A 239 -2.67 -20.00 37.17
CA GLU A 239 -1.85 -20.93 36.36
C GLU A 239 -2.34 -22.39 36.40
N GLU A 240 -2.89 -22.86 37.53
CA GLU A 240 -3.34 -24.26 37.66
C GLU A 240 -4.78 -24.48 37.14
N MET A 241 -5.63 -23.44 37.11
CA MET A 241 -6.96 -23.51 36.49
C MET A 241 -6.97 -23.17 34.99
N ALA A 242 -6.00 -22.42 34.48
CA ALA A 242 -5.91 -22.08 33.05
C ALA A 242 -5.65 -23.30 32.15
N ASP A 243 -5.08 -24.38 32.69
CA ASP A 243 -4.68 -25.56 31.90
C ASP A 243 -5.81 -26.58 31.67
N THR A 244 -7.01 -26.35 32.22
CA THR A 244 -8.15 -27.29 32.09
C THR A 244 -9.36 -26.74 31.34
N HIS A 245 -9.32 -25.51 30.83
CA HIS A 245 -10.37 -25.06 29.92
C HIS A 245 -10.20 -25.77 28.57
N GLU A 246 -10.84 -26.94 28.43
CA GLU A 246 -10.97 -27.63 27.15
C GLU A 246 -11.56 -26.63 26.14
N SER A 247 -10.72 -26.18 25.20
CA SER A 247 -11.13 -25.26 24.17
C SER A 247 -12.28 -25.89 23.39
N SER A 248 -13.41 -25.19 23.35
CA SER A 248 -14.61 -25.72 22.70
C SER A 248 -14.29 -26.07 21.24
N PHE A 249 -14.89 -27.14 20.73
CA PHE A 249 -14.73 -27.59 19.35
C PHE A 249 -14.85 -26.45 18.30
N TYR A 250 -15.81 -25.54 18.51
CA TYR A 250 -16.01 -24.37 17.65
C TYR A 250 -14.85 -23.37 17.66
N GLU A 251 -14.13 -23.26 18.78
CA GLU A 251 -12.93 -22.43 18.86
C GLU A 251 -11.82 -23.00 17.96
N VAL A 252 -11.66 -24.32 17.95
CA VAL A 252 -10.65 -25.00 17.14
C VAL A 252 -10.97 -24.87 15.64
N ILE A 253 -12.24 -25.01 15.25
CA ILE A 253 -12.70 -24.71 13.88
C ILE A 253 -12.50 -23.25 13.52
N GLY A 254 -12.85 -22.32 14.42
CA GLY A 254 -12.63 -20.89 14.24
C GLY A 254 -11.16 -20.57 13.94
N ARG A 255 -10.23 -21.18 14.69
CA ARG A 255 -8.79 -21.06 14.43
C ARG A 255 -8.38 -21.64 13.08
N TYR A 256 -9.03 -22.71 12.62
CA TYR A 256 -8.76 -23.28 11.30
C TYR A 256 -9.10 -22.30 10.17
N ASN A 257 -10.21 -21.55 10.31
CA ASN A 257 -10.59 -20.49 9.35
C ASN A 257 -9.56 -19.36 9.29
N LEU A 258 -8.94 -19.01 10.42
CA LEU A 258 -7.90 -17.98 10.50
C LEU A 258 -6.60 -18.38 9.77
N LEU A 259 -6.40 -19.68 9.46
CA LEU A 259 -5.18 -20.15 8.77
C LEU A 259 -5.03 -19.56 7.36
N TRP A 260 -6.13 -19.20 6.71
CA TRP A 260 -6.14 -18.72 5.33
C TRP A 260 -6.30 -17.20 5.21
N GLU A 261 -6.74 -16.55 6.28
CA GLU A 261 -6.95 -15.09 6.33
C GLU A 261 -5.70 -14.28 5.90
N PRO A 262 -4.45 -14.66 6.26
CA PRO A 262 -3.26 -13.95 5.79
C PRO A 262 -3.15 -13.86 4.27
N CYS A 263 -3.61 -14.90 3.54
CA CYS A 263 -3.59 -14.91 2.07
C CYS A 263 -4.61 -13.92 1.50
N SER A 264 -5.81 -13.88 2.10
CA SER A 264 -6.85 -12.92 1.71
C SER A 264 -6.39 -11.49 1.97
N LEU A 265 -5.84 -11.21 3.15
CA LEU A 265 -5.37 -9.87 3.50
C LEU A 265 -4.22 -9.42 2.59
N ALA A 266 -3.20 -10.27 2.38
CA ALA A 266 -2.09 -9.94 1.48
C ALA A 266 -2.54 -9.72 0.02
N SER A 267 -3.50 -10.51 -0.44
CA SER A 267 -4.14 -10.31 -1.74
C SER A 267 -4.83 -8.96 -1.82
N HIS A 268 -5.69 -8.63 -0.84
CA HIS A 268 -6.43 -7.37 -0.82
C HIS A 268 -5.52 -6.16 -0.72
N ASP A 269 -4.50 -6.19 0.13
CA ASP A 269 -3.53 -5.10 0.25
C ASP A 269 -2.79 -4.86 -1.07
N SER A 270 -2.39 -5.94 -1.75
CA SER A 270 -1.74 -5.84 -3.07
C SER A 270 -2.69 -5.27 -4.12
N MET A 271 -3.94 -5.74 -4.18
CA MET A 271 -4.96 -5.19 -5.08
C MET A 271 -5.14 -3.68 -4.87
N MET A 272 -5.26 -3.27 -3.60
CA MET A 272 -5.44 -1.87 -3.22
C MET A 272 -4.29 -0.97 -3.69
N LEU A 273 -3.06 -1.43 -3.53
CA LEU A 273 -1.87 -0.73 -4.02
C LEU A 273 -1.84 -0.67 -5.55
N GLY A 274 -2.25 -1.76 -6.22
CA GLY A 274 -2.38 -1.80 -7.67
C GLY A 274 -3.39 -0.80 -8.22
N VAL A 275 -4.57 -0.71 -7.60
CA VAL A 275 -5.61 0.28 -7.95
C VAL A 275 -5.10 1.69 -7.75
N PHE A 276 -4.40 1.95 -6.65
CA PHE A 276 -3.87 3.27 -6.35
C PHE A 276 -2.84 3.71 -7.40
N ALA A 277 -1.88 2.84 -7.75
CA ALA A 277 -0.92 3.10 -8.80
C ALA A 277 -1.59 3.30 -10.16
N LEU A 278 -2.63 2.51 -10.48
CA LEU A 278 -3.40 2.67 -11.72
C LEU A 278 -4.09 4.04 -11.80
N CYS A 279 -4.72 4.50 -10.71
CA CYS A 279 -5.33 5.82 -10.66
C CYS A 279 -4.31 6.95 -10.85
N GLN A 280 -3.08 6.80 -10.34
CA GLN A 280 -2.00 7.76 -10.61
C GLN A 280 -1.63 7.78 -12.09
N SER A 281 -1.49 6.61 -12.72
CA SER A 281 -1.25 6.51 -14.17
C SER A 281 -2.34 7.21 -14.97
N PHE A 282 -3.61 6.98 -14.63
CA PHE A 282 -4.73 7.69 -15.26
C PHE A 282 -4.65 9.20 -15.10
N ALA A 283 -4.26 9.67 -13.91
CA ALA A 283 -4.11 11.09 -13.66
C ALA A 283 -2.99 11.70 -14.53
N TYR A 284 -1.84 11.03 -14.65
CA TYR A 284 -0.76 11.47 -15.54
C TYR A 284 -1.15 11.45 -17.02
N PHE A 285 -1.85 10.40 -17.46
CA PHE A 285 -2.39 10.29 -18.82
C PHE A 285 -3.30 11.47 -19.17
N LEU A 286 -4.25 11.79 -18.28
CA LEU A 286 -5.18 12.91 -18.48
C LEU A 286 -4.49 14.27 -18.48
N ILE A 287 -3.45 14.46 -17.67
CA ILE A 287 -2.64 15.69 -17.69
C ILE A 287 -1.96 15.83 -19.05
N GLY A 288 -1.30 14.77 -19.53
CA GLY A 288 -0.54 14.81 -20.76
C GLY A 288 -1.42 15.03 -21.98
N ARG A 289 -2.59 14.36 -22.06
CA ARG A 289 -3.55 14.52 -23.16
C ARG A 289 -4.28 15.87 -23.19
N HIS A 290 -4.22 16.64 -22.10
CA HIS A 290 -4.89 17.94 -21.99
C HIS A 290 -3.92 19.08 -21.68
N MET A 291 -2.69 18.99 -22.19
CA MET A 291 -1.67 20.01 -21.97
C MET A 291 -2.05 21.40 -22.51
N ASP A 292 -2.91 21.46 -23.52
CA ASP A 292 -3.45 22.71 -24.09
C ASP A 292 -4.42 23.47 -23.18
N ARG A 293 -4.99 22.80 -22.16
CA ARG A 293 -5.97 23.43 -21.27
C ARG A 293 -5.30 24.33 -20.23
N SER A 294 -6.12 25.19 -19.63
CA SER A 294 -5.67 26.08 -18.56
C SER A 294 -5.09 25.26 -17.39
N LEU A 295 -4.11 25.82 -16.68
CA LEU A 295 -3.51 25.19 -15.50
C LEU A 295 -4.57 24.77 -14.46
N ARG A 296 -5.61 25.60 -14.29
CA ARG A 296 -6.71 25.35 -13.37
C ARG A 296 -7.49 24.08 -13.74
N ASP A 297 -7.78 23.88 -15.01
CA ASP A 297 -8.51 22.70 -15.48
C ASP A 297 -7.68 21.43 -15.30
N ARG A 298 -6.37 21.52 -15.57
CA ARG A 298 -5.45 20.38 -15.39
C ARG A 298 -5.33 19.99 -13.92
N LEU A 299 -5.17 20.96 -13.03
CA LEU A 299 -5.13 20.71 -11.57
C LEU A 299 -6.46 20.14 -11.07
N ALA A 300 -7.60 20.63 -11.60
CA ALA A 300 -8.92 20.10 -11.28
C ALA A 300 -9.10 18.65 -11.73
N MET A 301 -8.66 18.29 -12.96
CA MET A 301 -8.71 16.92 -13.45
C MET A 301 -7.83 15.98 -12.61
N TYR A 302 -6.61 16.41 -12.28
CA TYR A 302 -5.70 15.64 -11.44
C TYR A 302 -6.28 15.42 -10.03
N THR A 303 -6.73 16.49 -9.37
CA THR A 303 -7.29 16.42 -8.02
C THR A 303 -8.56 15.58 -7.99
N THR A 304 -9.47 15.73 -8.95
CA THR A 304 -10.70 14.93 -9.02
C THR A 304 -10.40 13.45 -9.21
N MET A 305 -9.48 13.06 -10.10
CA MET A 305 -9.12 11.66 -10.29
C MET A 305 -8.39 11.07 -9.10
N THR A 306 -7.53 11.85 -8.45
CA THR A 306 -6.84 11.44 -7.23
C THR A 306 -7.83 11.23 -6.09
N ILE A 307 -8.78 12.16 -5.90
CA ILE A 307 -9.85 12.05 -4.90
C ILE A 307 -10.77 10.87 -5.22
N ALA A 308 -11.12 10.65 -6.48
CA ALA A 308 -11.93 9.52 -6.91
C ALA A 308 -11.23 8.19 -6.62
N GLY A 309 -9.92 8.08 -6.93
CA GLY A 309 -9.09 6.92 -6.61
C GLY A 309 -9.03 6.65 -5.11
N LEU A 310 -8.87 7.68 -4.29
CA LEU A 310 -8.90 7.57 -2.82
C LEU A 310 -10.26 7.19 -2.27
N ALA A 311 -11.34 7.75 -2.81
CA ALA A 311 -12.69 7.45 -2.39
C ALA A 311 -13.04 6.00 -2.74
N PHE A 312 -12.66 5.55 -3.94
CA PHE A 312 -12.82 4.17 -4.38
C PHE A 312 -12.00 3.21 -3.51
N ALA A 313 -10.72 3.50 -3.30
CA ALA A 313 -9.84 2.76 -2.40
C ALA A 313 -10.41 2.71 -0.97
N GLY A 314 -10.78 3.86 -0.41
CA GLY A 314 -11.35 3.97 0.93
C GLY A 314 -12.65 3.17 1.09
N ARG A 315 -13.52 3.21 0.08
CA ARG A 315 -14.79 2.46 0.08
C ARG A 315 -14.54 0.96 -0.07
N LEU A 316 -13.64 0.54 -0.94
CA LEU A 316 -13.24 -0.85 -1.12
C LEU A 316 -12.61 -1.40 0.17
N SER A 317 -11.71 -0.63 0.79
CA SER A 317 -11.11 -0.96 2.09
C SER A 317 -12.18 -1.12 3.17
N ARG A 318 -13.17 -0.22 3.26
CA ARG A 318 -14.26 -0.33 4.24
C ARG A 318 -15.14 -1.56 4.00
N LEU A 319 -15.52 -1.83 2.75
CA LEU A 319 -16.32 -3.01 2.42
C LEU A 319 -15.61 -4.30 2.82
N LEU A 320 -14.28 -4.33 2.69
CA LEU A 320 -13.46 -5.47 3.07
C LEU A 320 -13.25 -5.57 4.60
N THR A 321 -13.04 -4.45 5.30
CA THR A 321 -12.86 -4.45 6.77
C THR A 321 -14.16 -4.77 7.50
N VAL A 322 -15.32 -4.32 7.01
CA VAL A 322 -16.62 -4.63 7.61
C VAL A 322 -16.89 -6.14 7.60
N GLN A 323 -16.44 -6.87 6.57
CA GLN A 323 -16.52 -8.33 6.58
C GLN A 323 -15.60 -9.00 7.61
N SER A 324 -14.43 -8.41 7.89
CA SER A 324 -13.49 -8.95 8.89
C SER A 324 -13.98 -8.66 10.32
N GLU A 325 -14.51 -7.46 10.58
CA GLU A 325 -15.06 -7.11 11.90
C GLU A 325 -16.29 -7.94 12.25
N GLN A 326 -17.12 -8.33 11.28
CA GLN A 326 -18.24 -9.26 11.52
C GLN A 326 -17.81 -10.68 11.92
N SER A 327 -16.56 -11.08 11.67
CA SER A 327 -16.05 -12.40 12.05
C SER A 327 -15.40 -12.47 13.43
N LYS A 328 -15.22 -11.33 14.13
CA LYS A 328 -14.73 -11.35 15.50
C LYS A 328 -15.89 -11.70 16.44
N PRO A 329 -15.87 -12.86 17.12
CA PRO A 329 -16.88 -13.16 18.14
C PRO A 329 -16.77 -12.10 19.26
N GLU A 330 -17.91 -11.58 19.74
CA GLU A 330 -18.00 -10.67 20.89
C GLU A 330 -17.52 -11.40 22.17
N ILE A 331 -16.20 -11.56 22.33
CA ILE A 331 -15.62 -12.04 23.59
C ILE A 331 -15.46 -10.81 24.48
N LYS A 332 -16.55 -10.51 25.17
CA LYS A 332 -16.78 -9.35 26.02
C LYS A 332 -15.94 -9.41 27.31
N ASN A 333 -14.62 -9.26 27.22
CA ASN A 333 -13.72 -9.24 28.38
C ASN A 333 -12.72 -8.07 28.34
N ARG A 334 -12.32 -7.58 29.52
CA ARG A 334 -11.55 -6.35 29.78
C ARG A 334 -10.25 -6.17 28.98
N GLU A 335 -9.67 -7.23 28.42
CA GLU A 335 -8.48 -7.18 27.56
C GLU A 335 -8.75 -6.55 26.19
N GLU A 336 -10.00 -6.53 25.75
CA GLU A 336 -10.46 -5.97 24.46
C GLU A 336 -10.13 -4.47 24.34
N LYS A 337 -10.09 -3.72 25.46
CA LYS A 337 -9.74 -2.29 25.44
C LYS A 337 -8.28 -2.03 25.03
N HIS A 338 -7.35 -2.93 25.32
CA HIS A 338 -5.95 -2.71 24.98
C HIS A 338 -5.66 -3.08 23.52
N GLU A 339 -6.26 -4.17 23.03
CA GLU A 339 -6.16 -4.56 21.62
C GLU A 339 -6.84 -3.55 20.69
N ASP A 340 -7.98 -2.99 21.09
CA ASP A 340 -8.67 -1.92 20.35
C ASP A 340 -7.82 -0.66 20.14
N CYS A 341 -6.93 -0.35 21.10
CA CYS A 341 -6.05 0.81 21.00
C CYS A 341 -4.91 0.57 19.99
N LEU A 342 -4.32 -0.63 20.03
CA LEU A 342 -3.27 -1.04 19.08
C LEU A 342 -3.83 -1.16 17.65
N ASP A 343 -5.04 -1.71 17.49
CA ASP A 343 -5.69 -1.83 16.18
C ASP A 343 -6.02 -0.43 15.61
N ARG A 344 -6.53 0.49 16.43
CA ARG A 344 -6.76 1.89 16.01
C ARG A 344 -5.47 2.59 15.61
N ALA A 345 -4.38 2.41 16.35
CA ALA A 345 -3.08 2.97 16.00
C ALA A 345 -2.56 2.40 14.67
N HIS A 346 -2.72 1.10 14.43
CA HIS A 346 -2.36 0.46 13.15
C HIS A 346 -3.21 0.97 11.99
N LYS A 347 -4.53 1.05 12.15
CA LYS A 347 -5.46 1.61 11.15
C LYS A 347 -5.12 3.06 10.81
N LEU A 348 -4.87 3.91 11.82
CA LEU A 348 -4.48 5.31 11.63
C LEU A 348 -3.15 5.42 10.88
N LYS A 349 -2.15 4.65 11.29
CA LYS A 349 -0.82 4.66 10.65
C LYS A 349 -0.89 4.22 9.19
N HIS A 350 -1.70 3.22 8.89
CA HIS A 350 -1.94 2.75 7.53
C HIS A 350 -2.66 3.81 6.68
N TRP A 351 -3.60 4.55 7.26
CA TRP A 351 -4.25 5.70 6.61
C TRP A 351 -3.30 6.86 6.33
N ILE A 352 -2.46 7.23 7.30
CA ILE A 352 -1.44 8.28 7.13
C ILE A 352 -0.48 7.90 6.00
N LEU A 353 -0.06 6.64 5.94
CA LEU A 353 0.85 6.17 4.91
C LEU A 353 0.21 6.21 3.51
N LYS A 354 -1.07 5.86 3.39
CA LYS A 354 -1.85 6.02 2.15
C LYS A 354 -1.98 7.49 1.75
N LEU A 355 -2.17 8.40 2.71
CA LEU A 355 -2.23 9.84 2.45
C LEU A 355 -0.88 10.38 1.97
N LEU A 356 0.23 9.93 2.56
CA LEU A 356 1.57 10.31 2.14
C LEU A 356 1.90 9.86 0.71
N MET A 357 1.40 8.70 0.28
CA MET A 357 1.56 8.24 -1.10
C MET A 357 0.88 9.13 -2.15
N LEU A 358 0.03 10.08 -1.74
CA LEU A 358 -0.53 11.11 -2.63
C LEU A 358 0.37 12.30 -2.82
N LEU A 359 1.24 12.56 -1.83
CA LEU A 359 2.08 13.74 -1.80
C LEU A 359 3.15 13.67 -2.90
N GLY A 360 3.76 12.50 -3.11
CA GLY A 360 4.73 12.27 -4.20
C GLY A 360 4.15 12.61 -5.57
N PRO A 361 3.03 11.99 -5.99
CA PRO A 361 2.35 12.32 -7.24
C PRO A 361 1.97 13.81 -7.36
N ALA A 362 1.45 14.42 -6.29
CA ALA A 362 1.10 15.83 -6.30
C ALA A 362 2.33 16.72 -6.53
N MET A 363 3.47 16.38 -5.92
CA MET A 363 4.74 17.06 -6.16
C MET A 363 5.24 16.88 -7.59
N VAL A 364 5.19 15.65 -8.14
CA VAL A 364 5.57 15.39 -9.53
C VAL A 364 4.71 16.24 -10.48
N THR A 365 3.39 16.22 -10.32
CA THR A 365 2.51 17.04 -11.17
C THR A 365 2.79 18.53 -11.02
N SER A 366 3.02 19.00 -9.78
CA SER A 366 3.34 20.41 -9.53
C SER A 366 4.69 20.81 -10.14
N GLY A 367 5.70 19.93 -10.08
CA GLY A 367 7.00 20.14 -10.73
C GLY A 367 6.86 20.25 -12.24
N VAL A 368 6.08 19.36 -12.87
CA VAL A 368 5.77 19.44 -14.31
C VAL A 368 5.06 20.76 -14.65
N PHE A 369 4.09 21.20 -13.84
CA PHE A 369 3.34 22.43 -14.11
C PHE A 369 4.14 23.71 -13.90
N LEU A 370 5.00 23.74 -12.88
CA LEU A 370 5.84 24.88 -12.55
C LEU A 370 7.15 24.89 -13.37
N SER A 371 7.41 23.82 -14.12
CA SER A 371 8.72 23.60 -14.77
C SER A 371 9.86 23.67 -13.74
N ASP A 372 9.60 23.10 -12.55
CA ASP A 372 10.53 23.06 -11.42
C ASP A 372 11.09 21.64 -11.29
N GLU A 373 12.29 21.45 -11.84
CA GLU A 373 13.05 20.20 -11.81
C GLU A 373 13.32 19.70 -10.39
N MET A 374 13.51 20.61 -9.42
CA MET A 374 13.79 20.24 -8.02
C MET A 374 12.54 19.68 -7.35
N LEU A 375 11.37 20.26 -7.64
CA LEU A 375 10.10 19.76 -7.15
C LEU A 375 9.73 18.40 -7.78
N LEU A 376 10.04 18.22 -9.07
CA LEU A 376 9.90 16.96 -9.78
C LEU A 376 10.78 15.86 -9.15
N LEU A 377 12.06 16.17 -8.95
CA LEU A 377 13.04 15.28 -8.31
C LEU A 377 12.60 14.90 -6.90
N ALA A 378 12.20 15.88 -6.09
CA ALA A 378 11.70 15.63 -4.74
C ALA A 378 10.45 14.74 -4.75
N GLY A 379 9.57 14.91 -5.75
CA GLY A 379 8.42 14.05 -5.98
C GLY A 379 8.80 12.58 -6.25
N TYR A 380 9.78 12.32 -7.13
CA TYR A 380 10.26 10.96 -7.42
C TYR A 380 10.95 10.31 -6.21
N VAL A 381 11.81 11.04 -5.50
CA VAL A 381 12.47 10.57 -4.27
C VAL A 381 11.43 10.22 -3.21
N LEU A 382 10.44 11.09 -3.00
CA LEU A 382 9.38 10.85 -2.03
C LEU A 382 8.56 9.61 -2.40
N HIS A 383 8.21 9.43 -3.68
CA HIS A 383 7.45 8.27 -4.13
C HIS A 383 8.23 6.96 -3.96
N GLY A 384 9.48 6.93 -4.41
CA GLY A 384 10.37 5.78 -4.23
C GLY A 384 10.62 5.43 -2.78
N SER A 385 10.88 6.43 -1.93
CA SER A 385 11.12 6.24 -0.50
C SER A 385 9.86 5.79 0.26
N LEU A 386 8.67 6.24 -0.13
CA LEU A 386 7.40 5.78 0.46
C LEU A 386 7.13 4.31 0.15
N HIS A 387 7.41 3.85 -1.08
CA HIS A 387 7.36 2.43 -1.39
C HIS A 387 8.37 1.62 -0.57
N GLY A 388 9.59 2.15 -0.37
CA GLY A 388 10.59 1.52 0.50
C GLY A 388 10.17 1.47 1.97
N TYR A 389 9.57 2.55 2.49
CA TYR A 389 9.04 2.63 3.84
C TYR A 389 7.87 1.67 4.04
N LEU A 390 6.97 1.56 3.05
CA LEU A 390 5.90 0.56 3.04
C LEU A 390 6.45 -0.87 3.11
N ALA A 391 7.49 -1.17 2.32
CA ALA A 391 8.16 -2.46 2.33
C ALA A 391 8.69 -2.78 3.74
N PHE A 392 9.39 -1.82 4.35
CA PHE A 392 9.94 -1.96 5.70
C PHE A 392 8.84 -2.11 6.77
N PHE A 393 7.78 -1.30 6.65
CA PHE A 393 6.68 -1.31 7.60
C PHE A 393 5.89 -2.62 7.53
N LEU A 394 5.61 -3.14 6.33
CA LEU A 394 4.91 -4.41 6.16
C LEU A 394 5.73 -5.55 6.76
N VAL A 395 7.05 -5.59 6.53
CA VAL A 395 7.93 -6.59 7.16
C VAL A 395 7.81 -6.58 8.69
N ARG A 396 7.70 -5.40 9.32
CA ARG A 396 7.55 -5.26 10.77
C ARG A 396 6.13 -5.44 11.31
N SER A 397 5.11 -5.07 10.55
CA SER A 397 3.73 -4.93 11.06
C SER A 397 2.91 -6.18 10.91
N PHE A 398 3.32 -7.13 10.07
CA PHE A 398 2.60 -8.39 10.03
C PHE A 398 2.72 -9.06 11.40
N PRO A 399 1.59 -9.35 12.06
CA PRO A 399 1.61 -10.02 13.34
C PRO A 399 2.48 -11.27 13.20
N SER A 400 3.53 -11.37 14.02
CA SER A 400 4.04 -12.70 14.33
C SER A 400 2.87 -13.41 14.97
N LEU A 401 2.42 -14.53 14.36
CA LEU A 401 1.45 -15.41 15.01
C LEU A 401 1.81 -15.49 16.49
N PRO A 402 0.86 -15.21 17.40
CA PRO A 402 1.15 -15.08 18.82
C PRO A 402 2.01 -16.28 19.19
N LYS A 403 3.26 -16.00 19.61
CA LYS A 403 4.12 -17.07 20.13
C LYS A 403 3.29 -17.66 21.26
N GLN A 404 2.82 -18.90 21.10
CA GLN A 404 2.13 -19.64 22.15
C GLN A 404 3.07 -19.67 23.36
N LYS A 405 2.95 -18.67 24.23
CA LYS A 405 3.51 -18.68 25.56
C LYS A 405 2.45 -19.39 26.38
N GLY A 406 2.58 -20.70 26.55
CA GLY A 406 1.72 -21.44 27.48
C GLY A 406 1.31 -22.83 27.07
N LEU A 407 1.12 -23.14 25.76
CA LEU A 407 0.88 -24.54 25.40
C LEU A 407 2.22 -25.28 25.31
N PRO A 408 2.57 -26.17 26.27
CA PRO A 408 3.69 -27.08 26.07
C PRO A 408 3.41 -27.83 24.75
N PRO A 409 4.41 -27.96 23.86
CA PRO A 409 4.24 -28.78 22.66
C PRO A 409 3.65 -30.11 23.11
N PRO A 410 2.54 -30.58 22.50
CA PRO A 410 1.84 -31.77 22.97
C PRO A 410 2.89 -32.84 23.07
N ARG A 411 3.21 -33.31 24.30
CA ARG A 411 4.40 -34.13 24.60
C ARG A 411 4.54 -35.19 23.51
N GLU A 412 5.32 -34.91 22.47
CA GLU A 412 5.40 -35.76 21.27
C GLU A 412 5.91 -37.13 21.71
N GLU A 413 6.64 -37.17 22.82
CA GLU A 413 7.12 -38.36 23.47
C GLU A 413 6.02 -39.18 24.18
N LYS A 414 4.97 -38.57 24.74
CA LYS A 414 3.85 -39.31 25.35
C LYS A 414 2.92 -39.89 24.27
N LEU A 415 2.66 -39.13 23.21
CA LEU A 415 1.91 -39.61 22.03
C LEU A 415 2.73 -40.62 21.19
N ARG A 416 4.05 -40.47 21.05
CA ARG A 416 4.92 -41.51 20.46
C ARG A 416 5.05 -42.74 21.34
N ARG A 417 4.99 -42.62 22.68
CA ARG A 417 4.91 -43.78 23.58
C ARG A 417 3.54 -44.49 23.51
N LEU A 418 2.47 -43.77 23.18
CA LEU A 418 1.13 -44.35 22.95
C LEU A 418 1.01 -44.96 21.55
N ALA A 419 1.54 -44.32 20.50
CA ALA A 419 1.50 -44.81 19.12
C ALA A 419 2.60 -45.87 18.83
N GLY A 420 3.74 -45.80 19.53
CA GLY A 420 4.86 -46.74 19.41
C GLY A 420 4.69 -48.00 20.25
N LYS A 421 3.78 -47.99 21.24
CA LYS A 421 3.14 -49.24 21.71
C LYS A 421 2.15 -49.62 20.62
N GLY A 422 2.65 -50.34 19.62
CA GLY A 422 1.86 -50.76 18.48
C GLY A 422 0.51 -51.34 18.91
N TYR A 423 -0.47 -51.17 18.04
CA TYR A 423 -1.73 -51.92 17.97
C TYR A 423 -1.53 -53.45 17.84
N GLY A 424 -0.45 -54.00 18.40
CA GLY A 424 -0.21 -55.41 18.58
C GLY A 424 -0.83 -55.84 19.90
N SER A 425 -2.03 -56.40 19.82
CA SER A 425 -2.56 -57.49 20.64
C SER A 425 -1.77 -57.75 21.95
N ARG A 426 -1.85 -56.82 22.91
CA ARG A 426 -1.65 -57.22 24.30
C ARG A 426 -2.95 -57.85 24.73
N LYS A 427 -2.93 -59.18 24.87
CA LYS A 427 -3.90 -59.93 25.67
C LYS A 427 -4.18 -59.11 26.92
N ALA A 428 -5.38 -58.54 26.98
CA ALA A 428 -5.92 -57.95 28.18
C ALA A 428 -6.07 -59.11 29.16
N GLU A 429 -5.12 -59.23 30.09
CA GLU A 429 -5.41 -59.91 31.34
C GLU A 429 -6.51 -59.11 32.03
N SER A 430 -7.61 -59.81 32.22
CA SER A 430 -8.90 -59.36 32.71
C SER A 430 -8.77 -58.75 34.11
N GLU A 431 -8.76 -57.43 34.22
CA GLU A 431 -9.31 -56.77 35.40
C GLU A 431 -10.83 -56.58 35.19
N PRO A 432 -11.68 -57.24 35.99
CA PRO A 432 -13.11 -57.03 35.95
C PRO A 432 -13.43 -55.76 36.73
N GLY A 433 -13.31 -54.63 36.04
CA GLY A 433 -13.73 -53.33 36.50
C GLY A 433 -14.23 -52.56 35.30
N LEU A 434 -15.51 -52.19 35.30
CA LEU A 434 -16.20 -51.41 34.29
C LEU A 434 -15.63 -49.99 34.19
N GLN A 435 -14.37 -49.84 33.78
CA GLN A 435 -13.95 -48.62 33.12
C GLN A 435 -14.41 -48.79 31.68
N ALA A 436 -15.60 -48.27 31.37
CA ALA A 436 -15.93 -47.87 30.02
C ALA A 436 -14.66 -47.25 29.46
N GLN A 437 -14.04 -47.89 28.44
CA GLN A 437 -12.89 -47.32 27.75
C GLN A 437 -13.28 -45.88 27.46
N ALA A 438 -12.69 -44.94 28.20
CA ALA A 438 -13.05 -43.54 28.13
C ALA A 438 -12.78 -43.15 26.69
N ARG A 439 -13.85 -43.05 25.90
CA ARG A 439 -13.77 -42.84 24.46
C ARG A 439 -12.95 -41.57 24.30
N GLU A 440 -11.75 -41.71 23.74
CA GLU A 440 -10.85 -40.58 23.59
C GLU A 440 -11.59 -39.53 22.73
N SER A 441 -11.81 -38.35 23.32
CA SER A 441 -12.41 -37.21 22.62
C SER A 441 -11.68 -37.00 21.29
N PRO A 442 -12.36 -36.62 20.19
CA PRO A 442 -11.70 -36.33 18.92
C PRO A 442 -10.78 -35.08 19.00
N GLU A 443 -10.88 -34.29 20.06
CA GLU A 443 -10.15 -33.05 20.26
C GLU A 443 -8.60 -33.14 20.16
N PRO A 444 -7.90 -34.15 20.71
CA PRO A 444 -6.45 -34.24 20.61
C PRO A 444 -5.98 -34.40 19.16
N LEU A 445 -6.71 -35.17 18.36
CA LEU A 445 -6.43 -35.34 16.94
C LEU A 445 -6.67 -34.03 16.17
N LEU A 446 -7.76 -33.33 16.49
CA LEU A 446 -8.08 -32.02 15.92
C LEU A 446 -6.99 -30.99 16.25
N ARG A 447 -6.54 -30.94 17.51
CA ARG A 447 -5.47 -30.05 17.98
C ARG A 447 -4.14 -30.36 17.29
N GLN A 448 -3.81 -31.65 17.10
CA GLN A 448 -2.63 -32.05 16.37
C GLN A 448 -2.69 -31.60 14.90
N LEU A 449 -3.84 -31.79 14.24
CA LEU A 449 -4.04 -31.34 12.86
C LEU A 449 -3.97 -29.82 12.74
N LEU A 450 -4.60 -29.09 13.67
CA LEU A 450 -4.52 -27.64 13.74
C LEU A 450 -3.06 -27.20 13.89
N PHE A 451 -2.30 -27.78 14.82
CA PHE A 451 -0.90 -27.43 15.04
C PHE A 451 -0.03 -27.67 13.78
N GLU A 452 -0.21 -28.79 13.08
CA GLU A 452 0.49 -29.05 11.82
C GLU A 452 0.12 -28.01 10.73
N SER A 453 -1.17 -27.64 10.68
CA SER A 453 -1.71 -26.69 9.70
C SER A 453 -1.26 -25.27 10.00
N GLU A 454 -1.22 -24.87 11.27
CA GLU A 454 -0.65 -23.61 11.77
C GLU A 454 0.83 -23.50 11.38
N LYS A 455 1.63 -24.53 11.65
CA LYS A 455 3.05 -24.54 11.28
C LYS A 455 3.26 -24.34 9.77
N LYS A 456 2.39 -24.91 8.94
CA LYS A 456 2.43 -24.71 7.48
C LYS A 456 1.95 -23.30 7.09
N SER A 457 0.86 -22.81 7.69
CA SER A 457 0.35 -21.45 7.48
C SER A 457 1.40 -20.39 7.86
N VAL A 458 2.15 -20.58 8.94
CA VAL A 458 3.30 -19.72 9.32
C VAL A 458 4.31 -19.65 8.18
N ARG A 459 4.70 -20.79 7.61
CA ARG A 459 5.67 -20.84 6.49
C ARG A 459 5.13 -20.15 5.25
N THR A 460 3.88 -20.41 4.89
CA THR A 460 3.21 -19.73 3.76
C THR A 460 3.17 -18.23 3.99
N THR A 461 2.83 -17.79 5.19
CA THR A 461 2.80 -16.37 5.57
C THR A 461 4.19 -15.74 5.47
N ILE A 462 5.25 -16.41 5.96
CA ILE A 462 6.63 -15.92 5.80
C ILE A 462 7.01 -15.81 4.32
N PHE A 463 6.64 -16.81 3.51
CA PHE A 463 6.88 -16.78 2.07
C PHE A 463 6.16 -15.60 1.40
N MET A 464 4.88 -15.38 1.72
CA MET A 464 4.10 -14.24 1.23
C MET A 464 4.71 -12.90 1.63
N LYS A 465 5.15 -12.75 2.89
CA LYS A 465 5.86 -11.55 3.35
C LYS A 465 7.11 -11.26 2.51
N ARG A 466 7.91 -12.30 2.23
CA ARG A 466 9.11 -12.16 1.38
C ARG A 466 8.75 -11.76 -0.04
N LEU A 467 7.66 -12.32 -0.58
CA LEU A 467 7.21 -11.99 -1.93
C LEU A 467 6.70 -10.55 -2.03
N LEU A 468 5.90 -10.11 -1.06
CA LEU A 468 5.40 -8.75 -0.96
C LEU A 468 6.53 -7.73 -0.73
N LEU A 469 7.52 -8.08 0.10
CA LEU A 469 8.74 -7.27 0.24
C LEU A 469 9.46 -7.13 -1.12
N LYS A 470 9.64 -8.23 -1.86
CA LYS A 470 10.25 -8.19 -3.19
C LYS A 470 9.43 -7.33 -4.16
N SER A 471 8.11 -7.42 -4.16
CA SER A 471 7.27 -6.60 -5.05
C SER A 471 7.40 -5.11 -4.75
N HIS A 472 7.48 -4.72 -3.47
CA HIS A 472 7.74 -3.33 -3.12
C HIS A 472 9.14 -2.85 -3.54
N ILE A 473 10.17 -3.67 -3.37
CA ILE A 473 11.53 -3.34 -3.85
C ILE A 473 11.52 -3.18 -5.37
N MET A 474 10.86 -4.08 -6.10
CA MET A 474 10.70 -3.98 -7.55
C MET A 474 9.91 -2.71 -7.94
N ALA A 475 8.91 -2.32 -7.16
CA ALA A 475 8.16 -1.09 -7.38
C ALA A 475 8.99 0.18 -7.11
N CYS A 476 10.03 0.12 -6.25
CA CYS A 476 10.96 1.24 -6.05
C CYS A 476 11.89 1.46 -7.24
N LEU A 477 12.22 0.41 -8.02
CA LEU A 477 13.21 0.50 -9.09
C LEU A 477 12.83 1.51 -10.19
N PRO A 478 11.59 1.54 -10.72
CA PRO A 478 11.18 2.58 -11.67
C PRO A 478 11.38 3.99 -11.10
N TRP A 479 10.96 4.25 -9.86
CA TRP A 479 11.10 5.58 -9.26
C TRP A 479 12.55 5.97 -8.99
N ALA A 480 13.40 5.02 -8.59
CA ALA A 480 14.83 5.24 -8.44
C ALA A 480 15.49 5.57 -9.78
N TRP A 481 15.11 4.87 -10.85
CA TRP A 481 15.55 5.17 -12.20
C TRP A 481 15.15 6.59 -12.64
N LEU A 482 13.89 6.98 -12.43
CA LEU A 482 13.43 8.35 -12.74
C LEU A 482 14.15 9.42 -11.92
N THR A 483 14.43 9.12 -10.66
CA THR A 483 15.22 10.01 -9.79
C THR A 483 16.63 10.21 -10.34
N VAL A 484 17.30 9.14 -10.76
CA VAL A 484 18.64 9.23 -11.36
C VAL A 484 18.60 10.00 -12.68
N GLY A 485 17.61 9.75 -13.53
CA GLY A 485 17.41 10.49 -14.77
C GLY A 485 17.20 11.99 -14.54
N ALA A 486 16.34 12.36 -13.59
CA ALA A 486 16.12 13.76 -13.21
C ALA A 486 17.38 14.40 -12.62
N LEU A 487 18.13 13.68 -11.78
CA LEU A 487 19.43 14.16 -11.27
C LEU A 487 20.44 14.39 -12.39
N GLN A 488 20.49 13.51 -13.39
CA GLN A 488 21.36 13.68 -14.54
C GLN A 488 20.93 14.90 -15.37
N ALA A 489 19.64 15.12 -15.58
CA ALA A 489 19.14 16.31 -16.27
C ALA A 489 19.54 17.61 -15.54
N VAL A 490 19.31 17.67 -14.22
CA VAL A 490 19.71 18.81 -13.38
C VAL A 490 21.23 19.01 -13.37
N ALA A 491 22.00 17.93 -13.28
CA ALA A 491 23.46 18.00 -13.29
C ALA A 491 24.01 18.45 -14.65
N VAL A 492 23.44 17.95 -15.75
CA VAL A 492 23.80 18.38 -17.11
C VAL A 492 23.44 19.84 -17.32
N GLU A 493 22.29 20.33 -16.84
CA GLU A 493 21.98 21.77 -16.91
C GLU A 493 22.95 22.62 -16.08
N ALA A 494 23.43 22.11 -14.95
CA ALA A 494 24.39 22.81 -14.10
C ALA A 494 25.81 22.86 -14.74
N ASP A 495 26.23 21.80 -15.42
CA ASP A 495 27.52 21.72 -16.10
C ASP A 495 27.50 22.31 -17.52
N ALA A 496 26.34 22.33 -18.19
CA ALA A 496 26.16 22.89 -19.53
C ALA A 496 26.00 24.42 -19.53
N GLY A 497 26.54 25.10 -18.52
CA GLY A 497 26.92 26.50 -18.66
C GLY A 497 28.02 26.60 -19.72
N SER A 498 27.65 26.45 -20.99
CA SER A 498 28.52 26.70 -22.13
C SER A 498 29.15 28.07 -21.91
N GLU A 499 30.47 28.09 -21.73
CA GLU A 499 31.20 29.33 -21.50
C GLU A 499 30.90 30.27 -22.66
N VAL A 500 30.12 31.31 -22.39
CA VAL A 500 29.82 32.31 -23.39
C VAL A 500 31.05 33.21 -23.49
N GLY A 501 31.74 33.17 -24.63
CA GLY A 501 32.83 34.11 -24.89
C GLY A 501 32.27 35.54 -24.91
N VAL A 502 32.71 36.41 -24.00
CA VAL A 502 32.23 37.79 -23.93
C VAL A 502 33.33 38.74 -24.37
N THR A 503 33.05 39.56 -25.37
CA THR A 503 33.93 40.66 -25.82
C THR A 503 33.18 41.98 -25.78
N GLU A 504 33.72 42.97 -25.07
CA GLU A 504 33.16 44.32 -25.08
C GLU A 504 33.43 45.02 -26.42
N VAL A 505 32.41 45.70 -26.94
CA VAL A 505 32.48 46.47 -28.19
C VAL A 505 32.60 47.95 -27.86
N ASN A 506 33.67 48.59 -28.36
CA ASN A 506 33.94 50.00 -28.08
C ASN A 506 32.95 50.91 -28.83
N VAL A 507 32.15 51.65 -28.07
CA VAL A 507 31.17 52.62 -28.60
C VAL A 507 31.48 54.02 -28.06
N THR A 508 31.52 55.01 -28.94
CA THR A 508 31.65 56.41 -28.58
C THR A 508 30.29 57.08 -28.64
N TRP A 509 29.72 57.35 -27.47
CA TRP A 509 28.44 58.05 -27.30
C TRP A 509 28.62 59.57 -27.47
N ALA A 510 27.62 60.25 -28.01
CA ALA A 510 27.64 61.71 -28.08
C ALA A 510 27.57 62.31 -26.66
N SER A 511 28.53 63.18 -26.30
CA SER A 511 28.90 63.55 -24.93
C SER A 511 27.85 64.27 -24.07
N HIS A 512 26.63 64.50 -24.56
CA HIS A 512 25.66 65.38 -23.88
C HIS A 512 24.24 64.83 -23.74
N ALA A 513 23.93 63.64 -24.29
CA ALA A 513 22.58 63.08 -24.21
C ALA A 513 22.58 61.74 -23.50
N PHE A 514 21.90 61.66 -22.35
CA PHE A 514 21.61 60.39 -21.68
C PHE A 514 20.93 59.45 -22.70
N PHE A 515 21.48 58.23 -22.84
CA PHE A 515 20.97 57.24 -23.78
C PHE A 515 20.57 55.98 -23.00
N SER A 516 19.34 55.51 -23.20
CA SER A 516 18.90 54.23 -22.66
C SER A 516 18.41 53.34 -23.79
N ALA A 517 19.16 52.27 -24.06
CA ALA A 517 18.77 51.30 -25.08
C ALA A 517 17.49 50.58 -24.64
N ARG A 518 16.41 50.72 -25.40
CA ARG A 518 15.17 49.97 -25.19
C ARG A 518 15.10 48.70 -26.02
N SER A 519 15.56 48.80 -27.26
CA SER A 519 15.62 47.70 -28.19
C SER A 519 16.78 47.88 -29.16
N MET A 520 17.12 46.79 -29.85
CA MET A 520 18.21 46.75 -30.79
C MET A 520 17.90 45.72 -31.86
N THR A 521 18.30 45.98 -33.09
CA THR A 521 18.17 45.04 -34.20
C THR A 521 19.49 45.00 -35.00
N CYS A 522 19.82 43.80 -35.48
CA CYS A 522 21.05 43.49 -36.17
C CYS A 522 20.72 43.06 -37.59
N LEU A 523 21.44 43.58 -38.58
CA LEU A 523 21.38 43.09 -39.96
C LEU A 523 22.54 42.13 -40.24
N GLN A 524 22.27 41.02 -40.94
CA GLN A 524 23.32 40.17 -41.53
C GLN A 524 24.10 40.99 -42.58
N GLY A 525 25.28 41.45 -42.20
CA GLY A 525 26.03 42.47 -42.95
C GLY A 525 26.66 43.53 -42.04
N GLY A 526 26.31 43.52 -40.75
CA GLY A 526 27.00 44.25 -39.71
C GLY A 526 26.35 45.57 -39.32
N GLN A 527 25.29 46.03 -39.98
CA GLN A 527 24.55 47.22 -39.52
C GLN A 527 23.80 46.90 -38.22
N VAL A 528 23.83 47.86 -37.29
CA VAL A 528 23.18 47.74 -35.99
C VAL A 528 22.43 49.04 -35.72
N TRP A 529 21.14 48.90 -35.41
CA TRP A 529 20.30 50.02 -34.97
C TRP A 529 19.87 49.82 -33.54
N LEU A 530 19.96 50.90 -32.77
CA LEU A 530 19.57 51.01 -31.38
C LEU A 530 18.35 51.94 -31.31
N ALA A 531 17.36 51.61 -30.49
CA ALA A 531 16.28 52.52 -30.18
C ALA A 531 16.35 53.02 -28.74
N SER A 532 16.11 54.31 -28.58
CA SER A 532 15.85 54.99 -27.30
C SER A 532 14.41 55.53 -27.32
N ASP A 533 13.91 56.05 -26.19
CA ASP A 533 12.62 56.74 -26.13
C ASP A 533 12.49 57.87 -27.17
N ASP A 534 13.61 58.52 -27.48
CA ASP A 534 13.65 59.73 -28.30
C ASP A 534 13.90 59.48 -29.81
N GLY A 535 14.20 58.24 -30.21
CA GLY A 535 14.46 57.94 -31.62
C GLY A 535 15.30 56.69 -31.89
N VAL A 536 15.71 56.55 -33.15
CA VAL A 536 16.54 55.44 -33.64
C VAL A 536 17.93 55.95 -33.98
N PHE A 537 18.94 55.16 -33.64
CA PHE A 537 20.34 55.51 -33.77
C PHE A 537 21.10 54.36 -34.43
N GLN A 538 22.05 54.69 -35.30
CA GLN A 538 22.88 53.74 -36.02
C GLN A 538 24.31 53.73 -35.45
N LEU A 539 24.91 52.55 -35.34
CA LEU A 539 26.35 52.42 -35.09
C LEU A 539 27.14 52.60 -36.39
N THR A 540 28.01 53.60 -36.43
CA THR A 540 28.81 53.97 -37.63
C THR A 540 29.74 52.87 -38.14
N ARG A 541 30.26 52.00 -37.27
CA ARG A 541 31.02 50.80 -37.66
C ARG A 541 30.24 49.51 -37.38
N GLY A 542 28.93 49.62 -37.20
CA GLY A 542 28.06 48.47 -37.09
C GLY A 542 28.38 47.56 -35.90
N GLN A 543 28.53 46.27 -36.17
CA GLN A 543 28.83 45.26 -35.15
C GLN A 543 30.16 45.48 -34.41
N ASP A 544 31.12 46.19 -35.02
CA ASP A 544 32.43 46.49 -34.44
C ASP A 544 32.43 47.80 -33.61
N GLY A 545 31.26 48.43 -33.45
CA GLY A 545 31.05 49.59 -32.59
C GLY A 545 31.18 50.93 -33.32
N GLY A 546 31.95 51.86 -32.73
CA GLY A 546 32.16 53.21 -33.27
C GLY A 546 31.24 54.27 -32.68
N GLY A 547 31.05 55.37 -33.42
CA GLY A 547 30.14 56.45 -33.07
C GLY A 547 28.67 56.07 -33.23
N VAL A 548 27.81 56.70 -32.43
CA VAL A 548 26.35 56.59 -32.50
C VAL A 548 25.80 57.82 -33.22
N GLU A 549 25.13 57.61 -34.34
CA GLU A 549 24.53 58.68 -35.15
C GLU A 549 23.00 58.54 -35.17
N SER A 550 22.28 59.67 -35.06
CA SER A 550 20.82 59.68 -35.16
C SER A 550 20.39 59.27 -36.57
N THR A 551 19.41 58.37 -36.67
CA THR A 551 18.81 57.96 -37.93
C THR A 551 17.49 58.72 -38.12
N ASP A 552 17.40 59.51 -39.18
CA ASP A 552 16.17 60.25 -39.49
C ASP A 552 15.06 59.27 -39.90
N CYS A 553 13.97 59.26 -39.12
CA CYS A 553 12.77 58.46 -39.37
C CYS A 553 11.59 59.38 -39.73
N PRO A 554 11.46 59.83 -41.00
CA PRO A 554 10.50 60.87 -41.38
C PRO A 554 9.03 60.46 -41.16
N ALA A 555 8.73 59.17 -41.16
CA ALA A 555 7.39 58.66 -40.90
C ALA A 555 7.01 58.61 -39.41
N LEU A 556 7.98 58.74 -38.49
CA LEU A 556 7.74 58.71 -37.04
C LEU A 556 7.32 60.11 -36.56
N PRO A 557 6.12 60.28 -35.98
CA PRO A 557 5.71 61.57 -35.41
C PRO A 557 6.67 62.03 -34.29
N LEU A 558 6.92 63.33 -34.20
CA LEU A 558 7.85 63.93 -33.22
C LEU A 558 7.47 63.65 -31.75
N ASP A 559 6.19 63.38 -31.46
CA ASP A 559 5.65 63.08 -30.15
C ASP A 559 5.52 61.57 -29.85
N GLU A 560 5.77 60.72 -30.84
CA GLU A 560 5.65 59.27 -30.72
C GLU A 560 6.94 58.67 -30.14
N LYS A 561 6.85 58.07 -28.95
CA LYS A 561 7.98 57.36 -28.35
C LYS A 561 8.23 56.02 -29.02
N VAL A 562 9.50 55.67 -29.19
CA VAL A 562 9.88 54.35 -29.73
C VAL A 562 9.75 53.28 -28.64
N GLN A 563 9.03 52.21 -28.96
CA GLN A 563 8.84 51.05 -28.09
C GLN A 563 9.77 49.90 -28.46
N ASP A 564 9.90 49.60 -29.75
CA ASP A 564 10.76 48.54 -30.27
C ASP A 564 11.28 48.85 -31.68
N VAL A 565 12.34 48.18 -32.13
CA VAL A 565 12.94 48.37 -33.46
C VAL A 565 13.28 47.01 -34.08
N SER A 566 12.98 46.87 -35.36
CA SER A 566 13.36 45.69 -36.16
C SER A 566 13.91 46.14 -37.51
N THR A 567 14.45 45.22 -38.29
CA THR A 567 15.03 45.54 -39.59
C THR A 567 14.06 45.18 -40.70
N LEU A 568 13.74 46.14 -41.57
CA LEU A 568 13.00 45.90 -42.81
C LEU A 568 13.95 45.98 -44.00
N CYS A 569 14.10 44.89 -44.74
CA CYS A 569 14.86 44.86 -45.97
C CYS A 569 13.94 44.84 -47.21
N SER A 570 14.36 45.56 -48.23
CA SER A 570 13.77 45.56 -49.57
C SER A 570 14.89 45.39 -50.61
N GLU A 571 14.53 45.27 -51.88
CA GLU A 571 15.50 45.25 -52.98
C GLU A 571 16.40 46.51 -53.03
N PHE A 572 15.92 47.62 -52.46
CA PHE A 572 16.63 48.91 -52.43
C PHE A 572 17.49 49.13 -51.18
N GLY A 573 17.58 48.12 -50.31
CA GLY A 573 18.33 48.20 -49.06
C GLY A 573 17.47 47.97 -47.83
N CYS A 574 18.13 48.03 -46.67
CA CYS A 574 17.52 47.78 -45.36
C CYS A 574 17.43 49.06 -44.54
N TRP A 575 16.33 49.20 -43.82
CA TRP A 575 15.99 50.37 -43.00
C TRP A 575 15.40 49.91 -41.67
N PRO A 576 15.53 50.69 -40.60
CA PRO A 576 14.85 50.36 -39.36
C PRO A 576 13.32 50.49 -39.53
N ALA A 577 12.61 49.51 -38.99
CA ALA A 577 11.18 49.55 -38.74
C ALA A 577 10.98 49.80 -37.25
N VAL A 578 10.07 50.70 -36.90
CA VAL A 578 9.87 51.19 -35.54
C VAL A 578 8.47 50.87 -35.08
N LEU A 579 8.35 50.23 -33.92
CA LEU A 579 7.10 50.13 -33.18
C LEU A 579 7.00 51.33 -32.26
N GLY A 580 6.04 52.22 -32.52
CA GLY A 580 5.74 53.34 -31.63
C GLY A 580 4.88 52.91 -30.43
N ALA A 581 4.90 53.70 -29.37
CA ALA A 581 4.10 53.46 -28.15
C ALA A 581 2.58 53.40 -28.40
N SER A 582 2.10 53.95 -29.52
CA SER A 582 0.71 53.80 -29.98
C SER A 582 0.38 52.39 -30.51
N GLY A 583 1.38 51.51 -30.63
CA GLY A 583 1.26 50.19 -31.24
C GLY A 583 1.28 50.21 -32.77
N ARG A 584 1.67 51.32 -33.39
CA ARG A 584 1.80 51.48 -34.86
C ARG A 584 3.23 51.19 -35.32
N LEU A 585 3.33 50.63 -36.52
CA LEU A 585 4.61 50.36 -37.18
C LEU A 585 4.94 51.46 -38.19
N TYR A 586 6.14 52.01 -38.07
CA TYR A 586 6.68 53.07 -38.93
C TYR A 586 7.91 52.56 -39.68
N SER A 587 8.05 52.90 -40.96
CA SER A 587 9.28 52.66 -41.70
C SER A 587 10.17 53.90 -41.64
N CYS A 588 11.46 53.73 -41.39
CA CYS A 588 12.43 54.81 -41.53
C CYS A 588 13.01 54.90 -42.95
N ASN A 589 12.40 54.24 -43.93
CA ASN A 589 12.79 54.41 -45.33
C ASN A 589 12.38 55.83 -45.80
N PRO A 590 13.33 56.67 -46.26
CA PRO A 590 13.03 58.03 -46.70
C PRO A 590 12.09 58.09 -47.90
N ASN A 591 11.98 57.00 -48.66
CA ASN A 591 11.10 56.89 -49.82
C ASN A 591 9.73 56.26 -49.50
N SER A 592 9.45 55.97 -48.22
CA SER A 592 8.16 55.40 -47.81
C SER A 592 7.19 56.48 -47.35
N ASP A 593 6.01 56.54 -47.96
CA ASP A 593 5.01 57.59 -47.73
C ASP A 593 4.15 57.40 -46.45
N GLY A 594 4.64 56.65 -45.45
CA GLY A 594 4.01 56.58 -44.12
C GLY A 594 4.02 55.23 -43.42
N ALA A 595 3.14 55.11 -42.41
CA ALA A 595 3.03 53.96 -41.52
C ALA A 595 2.77 52.64 -42.30
N MET A 596 3.52 51.60 -41.95
CA MET A 596 3.37 50.27 -42.53
C MET A 596 2.12 49.60 -41.96
N THR A 597 1.00 49.75 -42.68
CA THR A 597 -0.32 49.13 -42.42
C THR A 597 -0.94 49.37 -41.03
N PRO A 598 -2.15 49.94 -40.93
CA PRO A 598 -2.83 50.11 -39.65
C PRO A 598 -3.34 48.75 -39.14
N PHE A 599 -2.53 48.05 -38.36
CA PHE A 599 -3.00 46.88 -37.62
C PHE A 599 -3.95 47.33 -36.49
N LYS A 600 -5.23 47.52 -36.82
CA LYS A 600 -6.27 47.86 -35.83
C LYS A 600 -6.43 46.83 -34.70
N GLU A 601 -5.90 45.60 -34.86
CA GLU A 601 -6.03 44.49 -33.89
C GLU A 601 -4.85 44.33 -32.91
N LEU A 602 -3.85 45.21 -32.98
CA LEU A 602 -2.57 45.02 -32.29
C LEU A 602 -2.40 45.88 -31.02
N SER A 603 -3.48 46.12 -30.28
CA SER A 603 -3.36 46.66 -28.91
C SER A 603 -2.60 45.68 -28.00
N GLY A 604 -1.68 46.21 -27.19
CA GLY A 604 -0.91 45.43 -26.21
C GLY A 604 0.33 44.73 -26.76
N ILE A 605 0.83 45.13 -27.94
CA ILE A 605 2.17 44.72 -28.38
C ILE A 605 3.22 45.39 -27.49
N SER A 606 4.22 44.61 -27.11
CA SER A 606 5.40 45.08 -26.39
C SER A 606 6.71 44.88 -27.15
N GLY A 607 6.70 44.14 -28.26
CA GLY A 607 7.84 44.02 -29.16
C GLY A 607 7.50 43.27 -30.44
N PHE A 608 8.36 43.36 -31.45
CA PHE A 608 8.18 42.72 -32.74
C PHE A 608 9.52 42.40 -33.42
N ALA A 609 9.52 41.38 -34.27
CA ALA A 609 10.64 41.07 -35.15
C ALA A 609 10.10 40.71 -36.54
N LEU A 610 10.65 41.33 -37.59
CA LEU A 610 10.35 41.00 -38.97
C LEU A 610 11.17 39.78 -39.38
N ALA A 611 10.51 38.78 -39.97
CA ALA A 611 11.21 37.67 -40.61
C ALA A 611 11.64 38.09 -42.02
N ALA A 612 12.69 37.49 -42.58
CA ALA A 612 13.14 37.83 -43.94
C ALA A 612 12.15 37.35 -45.05
N GLY A 613 11.01 36.76 -44.69
CA GLY A 613 9.94 36.30 -45.59
C GLY A 613 8.59 37.01 -45.35
N GLU A 614 7.49 36.40 -45.81
CA GLU A 614 6.12 36.92 -45.62
C GLU A 614 5.60 36.64 -44.21
N GLY A 615 6.17 37.32 -43.21
CA GLY A 615 5.71 37.19 -41.84
C GLY A 615 6.43 38.07 -40.83
N PHE A 616 5.83 38.18 -39.65
CA PHE A 616 6.44 38.86 -38.52
C PHE A 616 5.98 38.26 -37.21
N TYR A 617 6.85 38.40 -36.23
CA TYR A 617 6.66 37.91 -34.89
C TYR A 617 6.32 39.06 -33.98
N VAL A 618 5.37 38.85 -33.08
CA VAL A 618 4.84 39.87 -32.18
C VAL A 618 4.79 39.33 -30.77
N ARG A 619 5.37 40.08 -29.83
CA ARG A 619 5.17 39.86 -28.40
C ARG A 619 3.92 40.58 -27.94
N LYS A 620 2.87 39.80 -27.67
CA LYS A 620 1.63 40.27 -27.05
C LYS A 620 1.45 39.60 -25.70
N ASN A 621 1.40 40.39 -24.63
CA ASN A 621 1.34 39.91 -23.25
C ASN A 621 2.46 38.89 -22.96
N SER A 622 2.07 37.69 -22.55
CA SER A 622 2.93 36.55 -22.26
C SER A 622 2.95 35.54 -23.43
N SER A 623 2.98 35.98 -24.68
CA SER A 623 3.11 35.09 -25.86
C SER A 623 3.82 35.77 -27.02
N ILE A 624 4.59 35.00 -27.79
CA ILE A 624 5.11 35.42 -29.09
C ILE A 624 4.28 34.75 -30.17
N LEU A 625 3.60 35.57 -30.98
CA LEU A 625 2.70 35.14 -32.04
C LEU A 625 3.37 35.35 -33.40
N HIS A 626 3.23 34.38 -34.30
CA HIS A 626 3.68 34.51 -35.69
C HIS A 626 2.52 34.86 -36.63
N PHE A 627 2.64 35.95 -37.38
CA PHE A 627 1.67 36.36 -38.39
C PHE A 627 2.14 35.99 -39.80
N PRO A 628 1.24 35.50 -40.68
CA PRO A 628 -0.23 35.52 -40.56
C PRO A 628 -0.84 34.35 -39.76
N SER A 629 -0.06 33.33 -39.39
CA SER A 629 -0.59 32.08 -38.81
C SER A 629 -1.37 32.23 -37.49
N ARG A 630 -1.13 33.31 -36.74
CA ARG A 630 -1.64 33.57 -35.38
C ARG A 630 -1.33 32.45 -34.36
N LYS A 631 -0.40 31.55 -34.67
CA LYS A 631 0.04 30.50 -33.75
C LYS A 631 1.03 31.07 -32.73
N SER A 632 0.89 30.66 -31.47
CA SER A 632 1.88 30.94 -30.44
C SER A 632 3.11 30.08 -30.71
N VAL A 633 4.24 30.72 -30.95
CA VAL A 633 5.50 30.03 -31.30
C VAL A 633 6.40 29.86 -30.07
N ALA A 634 6.26 30.73 -29.07
CA ALA A 634 6.98 30.61 -27.82
C ALA A 634 6.19 31.22 -26.65
N ARG A 635 6.25 30.54 -25.49
CA ARG A 635 5.96 31.16 -24.20
C ARG A 635 7.15 32.04 -23.80
N PRO A 636 6.93 33.29 -23.38
CA PRO A 636 7.99 34.18 -22.99
C PRO A 636 8.53 33.82 -21.62
N LEU A 637 9.81 34.09 -21.47
CA LEU A 637 10.54 33.93 -20.24
C LEU A 637 10.13 35.03 -19.25
N SER A 638 10.15 34.70 -17.96
CA SER A 638 10.09 35.72 -16.91
C SER A 638 11.25 36.69 -17.10
N GLY A 639 10.95 37.98 -17.31
CA GLY A 639 11.97 39.00 -17.56
C GLY A 639 12.38 39.17 -19.01
N LEU A 640 11.65 38.59 -19.98
CA LEU A 640 11.91 38.82 -21.41
C LEU A 640 12.01 40.32 -21.71
N VAL A 641 13.16 40.73 -22.24
CA VAL A 641 13.44 42.12 -22.63
C VAL A 641 13.11 42.32 -24.10
N GLY A 642 13.57 41.41 -24.94
CA GLY A 642 13.34 41.44 -26.38
C GLY A 642 13.47 40.04 -26.98
N PHE A 643 13.26 39.96 -28.28
CA PHE A 643 13.50 38.77 -29.06
C PHE A 643 13.89 39.17 -30.48
N ASP A 644 14.60 38.30 -31.18
CA ASP A 644 15.05 38.53 -32.54
C ASP A 644 14.88 37.26 -33.37
N VAL A 645 14.81 37.40 -34.69
CA VAL A 645 14.55 36.29 -35.62
C VAL A 645 15.65 36.28 -36.66
N LEU A 646 16.47 35.23 -36.63
CA LEU A 646 17.54 35.05 -37.58
C LEU A 646 17.18 33.93 -38.57
N LEU A 647 17.24 34.22 -39.87
CA LEU A 647 17.11 33.20 -40.91
C LEU A 647 18.42 32.41 -41.03
N ASN A 648 18.33 31.08 -40.99
CA ASN A 648 19.46 30.18 -41.21
C ASN A 648 19.09 29.11 -42.25
N ALA A 649 20.09 28.39 -42.78
CA ALA A 649 19.91 27.33 -43.77
C ALA A 649 18.96 26.21 -43.33
N GLY A 650 18.78 26.03 -42.01
CA GLY A 650 17.88 25.04 -41.40
C GLY A 650 16.53 25.60 -40.91
N GLY A 651 16.16 26.82 -41.31
CA GLY A 651 14.93 27.49 -40.89
C GLY A 651 15.16 28.71 -39.98
N GLU A 652 14.08 29.26 -39.45
CA GLU A 652 14.10 30.44 -38.59
C GLU A 652 14.54 30.07 -37.16
N HIS A 653 15.50 30.82 -36.63
CA HIS A 653 15.94 30.71 -35.25
C HIS A 653 15.38 31.90 -34.48
N LEU A 654 14.53 31.62 -33.49
CA LEU A 654 13.95 32.63 -32.59
C LEU A 654 14.86 32.78 -31.36
N PHE A 655 15.50 33.93 -31.25
CA PHE A 655 16.33 34.30 -30.11
C PHE A 655 15.47 35.00 -29.06
N LEU A 656 15.49 34.52 -27.83
CA LEU A 656 14.78 35.12 -26.69
C LEU A 656 15.80 35.65 -25.69
N PHE A 657 15.64 36.91 -25.30
CA PHE A 657 16.57 37.60 -24.42
C PHE A 657 15.89 37.95 -23.11
N SER A 658 16.30 37.32 -22.01
CA SER A 658 15.72 37.55 -20.69
C SER A 658 16.66 38.34 -19.79
N ALA A 659 16.13 39.36 -19.10
CA ALA A 659 16.79 40.06 -18.02
C ALA A 659 16.27 39.60 -16.66
N GLY A 660 17.19 39.46 -15.71
CA GLY A 660 16.94 39.11 -14.33
C GLY A 660 18.27 38.81 -13.64
N GLU A 661 18.22 38.27 -12.42
CA GLU A 661 19.43 37.76 -11.75
C GLU A 661 20.11 36.64 -12.55
N ALA A 662 19.32 35.89 -13.33
CA ALA A 662 19.79 34.89 -14.28
C ALA A 662 19.50 35.34 -15.73
N ALA A 663 20.11 36.45 -16.14
CA ALA A 663 19.99 36.91 -17.54
C ALA A 663 20.45 35.79 -18.49
N SER A 664 19.68 35.55 -19.56
CA SER A 664 19.94 34.43 -20.45
C SER A 664 19.54 34.71 -21.89
N ILE A 665 20.23 34.03 -22.79
CA ILE A 665 19.92 33.97 -24.22
C ILE A 665 19.37 32.57 -24.48
N GLN A 666 18.21 32.47 -25.11
CA GLN A 666 17.68 31.18 -25.58
C GLN A 666 17.50 31.21 -27.09
N VAL A 667 17.82 30.10 -27.75
CA VAL A 667 17.51 29.89 -29.16
C VAL A 667 16.46 28.81 -29.27
N ARG A 668 15.40 29.09 -30.00
CA ARG A 668 14.34 28.14 -30.34
C ARG A 668 14.24 27.97 -31.84
N ARG A 669 14.02 26.75 -32.31
CA ARG A 669 13.65 26.49 -33.71
C ARG A 669 12.17 26.13 -33.71
N PRO A 670 11.30 26.94 -34.32
CA PRO A 670 9.92 26.54 -34.57
C PRO A 670 9.92 25.35 -35.54
N PRO A 671 9.23 24.21 -35.26
CA PRO A 671 8.36 23.92 -34.11
C PRO A 671 9.03 23.11 -32.97
N ASP A 672 10.26 22.64 -33.16
CA ASP A 672 10.94 21.59 -32.37
C ASP A 672 11.31 21.97 -30.92
N GLY A 673 10.95 23.16 -30.45
CA GLY A 673 11.14 23.59 -29.05
C GLY A 673 12.44 24.36 -28.77
N GLU A 674 12.86 24.38 -27.50
CA GLU A 674 14.06 25.06 -27.04
C GLU A 674 15.32 24.28 -27.42
N LEU A 675 16.19 24.91 -28.22
CA LEU A 675 17.37 24.26 -28.76
C LEU A 675 18.56 24.38 -27.81
N ARG A 676 18.78 25.59 -27.28
CA ARG A 676 19.90 25.92 -26.41
C ARG A 676 19.58 27.15 -25.56
N LYS A 677 20.13 27.17 -24.34
CA LYS A 677 20.07 28.28 -23.40
C LYS A 677 21.47 28.58 -22.89
N TRP A 678 21.85 29.84 -22.92
CA TRP A 678 23.12 30.32 -22.38
C TRP A 678 22.83 31.32 -21.25
N ALA A 679 23.44 31.08 -20.09
CA ALA A 679 23.42 32.03 -18.99
C ALA A 679 24.47 33.12 -19.23
N LEU A 680 24.08 34.38 -19.02
CA LEU A 680 25.00 35.50 -19.10
C LEU A 680 25.80 35.62 -17.79
N PRO A 681 27.10 35.98 -17.83
CA PRO A 681 27.88 36.17 -16.63
C PRO A 681 27.25 37.18 -15.67
N ALA A 682 27.07 36.79 -14.41
CA ALA A 682 26.41 37.61 -13.38
C ALA A 682 27.13 38.94 -13.06
N GLN A 683 28.39 39.08 -13.49
CA GLN A 683 29.19 40.30 -13.32
C GLN A 683 28.83 41.41 -14.31
N LEU A 684 28.07 41.09 -15.37
CA LEU A 684 27.70 42.05 -16.39
C LEU A 684 26.52 42.92 -15.94
N PRO A 685 26.40 44.16 -16.45
CA PRO A 685 25.24 44.99 -16.19
C PRO A 685 23.94 44.36 -16.71
N ARG A 686 22.80 44.87 -16.26
CA ARG A 686 21.50 44.33 -16.64
C ARG A 686 21.28 44.44 -18.15
N LEU A 687 20.83 43.34 -18.76
CA LEU A 687 20.48 43.28 -20.17
C LEU A 687 19.32 44.24 -20.49
N ARG A 688 19.53 45.12 -21.47
CA ARG A 688 18.55 46.14 -21.90
C ARG A 688 18.02 45.94 -23.31
N ALA A 689 18.87 45.47 -24.22
CA ALA A 689 18.48 45.10 -25.57
C ALA A 689 19.49 44.09 -26.13
N ALA A 690 19.07 43.27 -27.08
CA ALA A 690 19.95 42.34 -27.77
C ALA A 690 19.43 42.02 -29.16
N CYS A 691 20.34 41.67 -30.07
CA CYS A 691 20.02 41.15 -31.38
C CYS A 691 21.02 40.08 -31.80
N ALA A 692 20.59 39.15 -32.65
CA ALA A 692 21.42 38.08 -33.15
C ALA A 692 22.16 38.55 -34.41
N LEU A 693 23.50 38.49 -34.39
CA LEU A 693 24.33 38.77 -35.57
C LEU A 693 24.42 37.54 -36.46
N THR A 694 24.63 36.38 -35.83
CA THR A 694 24.76 35.07 -36.47
C THR A 694 24.11 34.01 -35.57
N PRO A 695 23.97 32.75 -36.02
CA PRO A 695 23.45 31.67 -35.16
C PRO A 695 24.26 31.43 -33.88
N SER A 696 25.53 31.87 -33.85
CA SER A 696 26.47 31.70 -32.74
C SER A 696 26.99 33.02 -32.18
N THR A 697 26.41 34.16 -32.55
CA THR A 697 26.90 35.46 -32.07
C THR A 697 25.74 36.41 -31.83
N VAL A 698 25.67 36.93 -30.61
CA VAL A 698 24.66 37.90 -30.17
C VAL A 698 25.35 39.18 -29.75
N LEU A 699 24.81 40.32 -30.15
CA LEU A 699 25.18 41.62 -29.62
C LEU A 699 24.16 42.03 -28.58
N ALA A 700 24.59 42.53 -27.43
CA ALA A 700 23.71 42.97 -26.38
C ALA A 700 24.13 44.32 -25.79
N ALA A 701 23.16 45.19 -25.57
CA ALA A 701 23.29 46.41 -24.81
C ALA A 701 22.96 46.15 -23.34
N MET A 702 23.89 46.46 -22.46
CA MET A 702 23.79 46.26 -21.02
C MET A 702 23.98 47.59 -20.30
N GLN A 703 23.11 47.88 -19.34
CA GLN A 703 23.13 49.14 -18.59
C GLN A 703 22.67 48.88 -17.16
N ASP A 704 23.40 49.42 -16.20
CA ASP A 704 22.92 49.44 -14.82
C ASP A 704 21.69 50.36 -14.73
N PRO A 705 20.54 49.89 -14.23
CA PRO A 705 19.35 50.74 -14.09
C PRO A 705 19.54 51.93 -13.17
N SER A 706 20.53 51.91 -12.29
CA SER A 706 20.84 53.02 -11.38
C SER A 706 21.88 54.00 -11.90
N SER A 707 22.59 53.66 -12.98
CA SER A 707 23.64 54.52 -13.52
C SER A 707 23.10 55.45 -14.60
N GLU A 708 23.55 56.71 -14.56
CA GLU A 708 23.39 57.67 -15.66
C GLU A 708 24.35 57.38 -16.84
N ASP A 709 25.21 56.36 -16.70
CA ASP A 709 26.14 55.95 -17.74
C ASP A 709 25.41 55.42 -18.98
N HIS A 710 26.02 55.66 -20.14
CA HIS A 710 25.58 55.08 -21.40
C HIS A 710 25.66 53.53 -21.37
N PRO A 711 24.82 52.82 -22.14
CA PRO A 711 24.88 51.37 -22.19
C PRO A 711 26.22 50.90 -22.77
N ARG A 712 26.73 49.80 -22.24
CA ARG A 712 27.90 49.09 -22.76
C ARG A 712 27.43 48.01 -23.73
N LEU A 713 28.10 47.88 -24.87
CA LEU A 713 27.80 46.82 -25.83
C LEU A 713 28.73 45.63 -25.61
N PHE A 714 28.15 44.45 -25.54
CA PHE A 714 28.87 43.19 -25.41
C PHE A 714 28.48 42.28 -26.56
N ARG A 715 29.49 41.67 -27.18
CA ARG A 715 29.35 40.61 -28.16
C ARG A 715 29.57 39.28 -27.45
N PHE A 716 28.57 38.41 -27.55
CA PHE A 716 28.52 37.08 -26.96
C PHE A 716 28.71 36.04 -28.05
N HIS A 717 29.74 35.21 -27.90
CA HIS A 717 30.00 34.05 -28.74
C HIS A 717 29.35 32.83 -28.09
N LEU A 718 28.35 32.27 -28.77
CA LEU A 718 27.53 31.14 -28.33
C LEU A 718 28.10 29.87 -28.97
N ASP A 719 28.87 29.10 -28.20
CA ASP A 719 29.43 27.82 -28.65
C ASP A 719 28.41 26.65 -28.57
#